data_AF-A0A4P1QGR0-F1
#
_entry.id   AF-A0A4P1QGR0-F1
#
_cell.length_a   1.000
_cell.length_b   1.000
_cell.length_c   1.000
_cell.angle_alpha   90.00
_cell.angle_beta   90.00
_cell.angle_gamma   90.00
#
_symmetry.space_group_name_H-M   'P 1'
#
loop_
_entity.id
_entity.type
_entity.pdbx_description
1 polymer ?
#
loop_
_entity_poly.entity_id
_entity_poly.type
_entity_poly.pdbx_seq_one_letter_code
_entity_poly.pdbx_strand_id
1 'polypeptide(L)'
;MQKNKKIRSLSLLAFGSIIPVVSAPILVSCENIDYQKDVNFQFKKDKSTLLASEVQDNLSLLSTSGKVKYNFKVEKTDDNEGTIQLAITPFHKNKNQPSFTLKVPGFKKLEKIEEQNNLKDLLDKITNIDLKDKAGKTLNQYKTEHPDLKPQLISSDDFGTETPSIQNYLDKNEINTQLKLIAKPLDNTKANLEIVFTKDKTSITKNYLIDGFTKEVGLQEFVDRLQDLSLEGTKDKSISAYLKENTDLISKLKSSSTTISNVKEFLEKEKINVQIYLMPIDNDSKSANLNIKFAKGTETVEKTYMLKDVFVADVFSEVFDGILKEVSLEDAETYDGVEYKEKFTDLKEKLLANGKTKEELKEELKKKQVSLKDVLVEAENLSDGIYKVIIVLEKIGSGETQYRTRTGTNHFKNIKINNITNKFKDFKLEIKENNLTVKHWMTKYGDKELKDILSNYLEYANKFYDYDISLKKEKIVPYEQEKKIVLTIKFESSKFKTSVFTKEFAFEGFKEPESDPKTPKEAAEKGLLIVPETNDSQYQTSLETIKNWWNKNKKPGLIYPSNGGEWSIRPNVQTTPDYFGALKFNDFGNGWKFSDLIRLDTENNKKYAHMYFETSSNNEISKITIKFKLVDNGNTIYEVVYWTKQ
;
A
#
# COMPACT_ATOMS: atom_id res chain seq x y z
N MET A 1 0.97 -21.62 4.53
CA MET A 1 0.94 -22.59 5.65
C MET A 1 2.16 -22.37 6.52
N GLN A 2 1.93 -22.32 7.83
CA GLN A 2 2.83 -21.76 8.83
C GLN A 2 4.04 -22.64 9.15
N LYS A 3 5.09 -21.91 9.53
CA LYS A 3 6.34 -22.25 10.22
C LYS A 3 6.23 -23.39 11.25
N ASN A 4 7.29 -24.19 11.36
CA ASN A 4 7.72 -24.71 12.67
C ASN A 4 9.24 -24.59 12.82
N LYS A 5 9.65 -23.50 13.47
CA LYS A 5 10.98 -23.30 14.07
C LYS A 5 10.81 -23.54 15.58
N LYS A 6 11.46 -24.61 16.05
CA LYS A 6 12.33 -24.73 17.23
C LYS A 6 12.43 -23.54 18.20
N ILE A 7 12.73 -23.92 19.47
CA ILE A 7 13.48 -23.20 20.56
C ILE A 7 12.54 -22.46 21.56
N ARG A 8 12.59 -22.64 22.89
CA ARG A 8 13.66 -23.14 23.78
C ARG A 8 13.16 -23.40 25.23
N SER A 9 14.00 -24.16 25.96
CA SER A 9 14.41 -24.02 27.38
C SER A 9 13.36 -24.05 28.49
N LEU A 10 13.38 -24.98 29.45
CA LEU A 10 14.39 -25.36 30.48
C LEU A 10 13.96 -24.83 31.87
N SER A 11 13.61 -25.75 32.77
CA SER A 11 13.86 -25.66 34.21
C SER A 11 13.73 -27.08 34.80
N LEU A 12 14.86 -27.68 35.20
CA LEU A 12 15.27 -27.99 36.60
C LEU A 12 14.24 -28.90 37.32
N LEU A 13 14.56 -29.99 38.02
CA LEU A 13 15.77 -30.56 38.63
C LEU A 13 15.35 -31.98 39.13
N ALA A 14 16.21 -32.99 39.02
CA ALA A 14 16.91 -33.63 40.15
C ALA A 14 16.39 -35.03 40.55
N PHE A 15 17.28 -36.01 40.32
CA PHE A 15 17.70 -37.14 41.17
C PHE A 15 16.65 -38.07 41.81
N GLY A 16 16.81 -39.39 41.85
CA GLY A 16 17.94 -40.26 41.57
C GLY A 16 17.60 -41.66 42.11
N SER A 17 18.14 -42.69 41.46
CA SER A 17 18.03 -44.09 41.86
C SER A 17 19.18 -44.48 42.80
N ILE A 18 18.81 -44.90 44.01
CA ILE A 18 19.28 -46.04 44.80
C ILE A 18 20.80 -46.37 44.82
N ILE A 19 21.42 -46.28 46.00
CA ILE A 19 22.30 -47.32 46.56
C ILE A 19 22.10 -47.36 48.11
N PRO A 20 22.66 -48.34 48.84
CA PRO A 20 22.03 -49.56 49.31
C PRO A 20 21.61 -49.49 50.79
N VAL A 21 20.77 -50.45 51.19
CA VAL A 21 20.56 -50.82 52.59
C VAL A 21 21.87 -51.40 53.14
N VAL A 22 22.47 -50.72 54.12
CA VAL A 22 23.27 -51.38 55.16
C VAL A 22 22.50 -51.20 56.47
N SER A 23 22.08 -52.35 56.99
CA SER A 23 21.43 -52.53 58.28
C SER A 23 22.27 -52.00 59.44
N ALA A 24 21.64 -51.23 60.34
CA ALA A 24 21.83 -51.33 61.78
C ALA A 24 20.61 -50.73 62.50
N PRO A 25 20.29 -51.19 63.71
CA PRO A 25 18.93 -51.30 64.22
C PRO A 25 18.42 -50.01 64.84
N ILE A 26 17.16 -49.67 64.56
CA ILE A 26 16.36 -48.92 65.52
C ILE A 26 15.49 -49.95 66.23
N LEU A 27 16.01 -50.40 67.37
CA LEU A 27 15.21 -50.90 68.47
C LEU A 27 14.24 -49.78 68.87
N VAL A 28 12.99 -49.88 68.42
CA VAL A 28 11.85 -49.37 69.18
C VAL A 28 10.92 -50.55 69.38
N SER A 29 11.05 -51.10 70.58
CA SER A 29 9.98 -51.67 71.40
C SER A 29 8.78 -52.24 70.63
N CYS A 30 8.60 -53.56 70.73
CA CYS A 30 7.28 -54.14 70.76
C CYS A 30 6.37 -53.31 71.70
N GLU A 31 5.31 -52.70 71.17
CA GLU A 31 3.95 -53.04 71.62
C GLU A 31 2.79 -52.34 70.89
N ASN A 32 2.96 -51.28 70.09
CA ASN A 32 1.83 -50.63 69.42
C ASN A 32 2.05 -50.40 67.91
N ILE A 33 1.27 -51.08 67.05
CA ILE A 33 1.20 -50.82 65.59
C ILE A 33 0.19 -49.69 65.36
N ASP A 34 0.57 -48.62 64.66
CA ASP A 34 -0.37 -47.59 64.19
C ASP A 34 -1.14 -48.15 62.99
N TYR A 35 -2.34 -48.68 63.27
CA TYR A 35 -3.12 -49.38 62.27
C TYR A 35 -3.57 -48.50 61.09
N GLN A 36 -3.64 -47.18 61.25
CA GLN A 36 -4.01 -46.26 60.16
C GLN A 36 -2.87 -46.02 59.17
N LYS A 37 -1.62 -46.08 59.64
CA LYS A 37 -0.44 -45.96 58.77
C LYS A 37 0.02 -47.30 58.21
N ASP A 38 -0.34 -48.40 58.87
CA ASP A 38 0.02 -49.75 58.44
C ASP A 38 -0.88 -50.27 57.30
N VAL A 39 -2.14 -49.80 57.19
CA VAL A 39 -3.08 -50.25 56.16
C VAL A 39 -2.73 -49.67 54.78
N ASN A 40 -2.68 -50.54 53.78
CA ASN A 40 -2.47 -50.17 52.38
C ASN A 40 -3.63 -50.66 51.49
N PHE A 41 -4.08 -49.81 50.57
CA PHE A 41 -5.22 -50.07 49.69
C PHE A 41 -4.75 -50.68 48.37
N GLN A 42 -5.28 -51.85 48.04
CA GLN A 42 -5.04 -52.49 46.75
C GLN A 42 -6.35 -52.59 45.97
N PHE A 43 -6.43 -51.88 44.85
CA PHE A 43 -7.59 -51.92 43.96
C PHE A 43 -7.34 -52.86 42.78
N LYS A 44 -8.34 -53.69 42.43
CA LYS A 44 -8.27 -54.60 41.27
C LYS A 44 -8.29 -53.85 39.93
N LYS A 45 -8.84 -52.64 39.91
CA LYS A 45 -8.89 -51.72 38.77
C LYS A 45 -8.51 -50.32 39.22
N ASP A 46 -8.11 -49.46 38.29
CA ASP A 46 -7.81 -48.05 38.61
C ASP A 46 -9.04 -47.38 39.23
N LYS A 47 -8.88 -46.85 40.44
CA LYS A 47 -9.97 -46.23 41.21
C LYS A 47 -10.64 -45.08 40.48
N SER A 48 -9.92 -44.34 39.63
CA SER A 48 -10.47 -43.20 38.87
C SER A 48 -11.48 -43.62 37.80
N THR A 49 -11.57 -44.91 37.50
CA THR A 49 -12.48 -45.47 36.49
C THR A 49 -13.73 -46.11 37.10
N LEU A 50 -13.76 -46.31 38.41
CA LEU A 50 -14.85 -46.94 39.16
C LEU A 50 -15.71 -45.88 39.85
N LEU A 51 -17.02 -46.11 39.93
CA LEU A 51 -17.87 -45.35 40.86
C LEU A 51 -17.58 -45.79 42.31
N ALA A 52 -17.81 -44.90 43.28
CA ALA A 52 -17.56 -45.20 44.69
C ALA A 52 -18.46 -46.34 45.19
N SER A 53 -19.68 -46.47 44.66
CA SER A 53 -20.61 -47.57 44.91
C SER A 53 -20.12 -48.95 44.45
N GLU A 54 -19.19 -49.02 43.49
CA GLU A 54 -18.67 -50.28 42.92
C GLU A 54 -17.46 -50.85 43.66
N VAL A 55 -17.01 -50.20 44.73
CA VAL A 55 -15.70 -50.50 45.34
C VAL A 55 -15.66 -51.82 46.12
N GLN A 56 -16.79 -52.28 46.66
CA GLN A 56 -16.83 -53.38 47.63
C GLN A 56 -16.15 -54.66 47.10
N ASP A 57 -16.36 -54.98 45.82
CA ASP A 57 -15.80 -56.17 45.17
C ASP A 57 -14.42 -55.93 44.52
N ASN A 58 -13.98 -54.67 44.47
CA ASN A 58 -12.78 -54.21 43.77
C ASN A 58 -11.65 -53.74 44.70
N LEU A 59 -11.88 -53.68 46.02
CA LEU A 59 -10.89 -53.28 47.02
C LEU A 59 -10.48 -54.45 47.91
N SER A 60 -9.19 -54.53 48.21
CA SER A 60 -8.62 -55.38 49.26
C SER A 60 -7.61 -54.58 50.07
N LEU A 61 -7.51 -54.88 51.37
CA LEU A 61 -6.60 -54.19 52.29
C LEU A 61 -5.43 -55.10 52.66
N LEU A 62 -4.22 -54.56 52.58
CA LEU A 62 -2.99 -55.23 52.96
C LEU A 62 -2.34 -54.53 54.15
N SER A 63 -1.59 -55.29 54.95
CA SER A 63 -0.75 -54.75 56.03
C SER A 63 0.67 -54.53 55.52
N THR A 64 1.16 -53.31 55.68
CA THR A 64 2.51 -52.92 55.28
C THR A 64 3.57 -53.61 56.16
N SER A 65 3.28 -53.83 57.44
CA SER A 65 4.12 -54.60 58.37
C SER A 65 4.01 -56.12 58.21
N GLY A 66 2.99 -56.61 57.48
CA GLY A 66 2.71 -58.03 57.28
C GLY A 66 2.19 -58.77 58.52
N LYS A 67 1.96 -58.06 59.64
CA LYS A 67 1.60 -58.64 60.94
C LYS A 67 0.11 -58.54 61.28
N VAL A 68 -0.63 -57.72 60.54
CA VAL A 68 -2.05 -57.41 60.80
C VAL A 68 -2.89 -57.87 59.61
N LYS A 69 -4.09 -58.41 59.86
CA LYS A 69 -5.09 -58.63 58.81
C LYS A 69 -6.17 -57.57 58.92
N TYR A 70 -6.60 -57.02 57.80
CA TYR A 70 -7.59 -55.94 57.78
C TYR A 70 -8.87 -56.39 57.10
N ASN A 71 -10.00 -56.16 57.77
CA ASN A 71 -11.32 -56.23 57.17
C ASN A 71 -11.89 -54.81 57.08
N PHE A 72 -12.72 -54.57 56.07
CA PHE A 72 -13.41 -53.30 55.94
C PHE A 72 -14.89 -53.49 55.64
N LYS A 73 -15.65 -52.47 55.99
CA LYS A 73 -17.03 -52.28 55.59
C LYS A 73 -17.18 -50.89 54.99
N VAL A 74 -17.86 -50.81 53.86
CA VAL A 74 -18.29 -49.53 53.29
C VAL A 74 -19.39 -48.95 54.16
N GLU A 75 -19.15 -47.77 54.74
CA GLU A 75 -20.16 -47.06 55.53
C GLU A 75 -21.01 -46.14 54.67
N LYS A 76 -20.37 -45.41 53.76
CA LYS A 76 -21.04 -44.45 52.88
C LYS A 76 -20.29 -44.27 51.57
N THR A 77 -21.03 -44.18 50.48
CA THR A 77 -20.52 -43.86 49.14
C THR A 77 -21.14 -42.56 48.64
N ASP A 78 -20.37 -41.77 47.90
CA ASP A 78 -20.85 -40.59 47.18
C ASP A 78 -20.27 -40.57 45.76
N ASP A 79 -21.08 -41.02 44.80
CA ASP A 79 -20.70 -41.11 43.39
C ASP A 79 -20.68 -39.74 42.69
N ASN A 80 -21.27 -38.69 43.29
CA ASN A 80 -21.21 -37.33 42.74
C ASN A 80 -19.87 -36.67 43.12
N GLU A 81 -19.41 -36.87 44.36
CA GLU A 81 -18.11 -36.38 44.81
C GLU A 81 -16.95 -37.30 44.42
N GLY A 82 -17.22 -38.56 44.06
CA GLY A 82 -16.20 -39.56 43.76
C GLY A 82 -15.43 -39.96 45.03
N THR A 83 -16.15 -40.14 46.15
CA THR A 83 -15.54 -40.45 47.45
C THR A 83 -16.26 -41.57 48.19
N ILE A 84 -15.52 -42.29 49.02
CA ILE A 84 -16.06 -43.33 49.90
C ILE A 84 -15.56 -43.19 51.32
N GLN A 85 -16.37 -43.60 52.29
CA GLN A 85 -16.03 -43.70 53.70
C GLN A 85 -16.07 -45.17 54.15
N LEU A 86 -14.94 -45.66 54.67
CA LEU A 86 -14.72 -47.05 55.04
C LEU A 86 -14.48 -47.17 56.55
N ALA A 87 -15.18 -48.07 57.22
CA ALA A 87 -14.82 -48.55 58.55
C ALA A 87 -13.89 -49.75 58.42
N ILE A 88 -12.70 -49.66 59.00
CA ILE A 88 -11.64 -50.66 58.90
C ILE A 88 -11.38 -51.24 60.29
N THR A 89 -11.44 -52.57 60.39
CA THR A 89 -11.19 -53.34 61.62
C THR A 89 -9.89 -54.13 61.47
N PRO A 90 -8.84 -53.80 62.25
CA PRO A 90 -7.61 -54.59 62.28
C PRO A 90 -7.78 -55.85 63.12
N PHE A 91 -7.19 -56.96 62.68
CA PHE A 91 -7.09 -58.21 63.41
C PHE A 91 -5.62 -58.54 63.65
N HIS A 92 -5.20 -58.47 64.91
CA HIS A 92 -3.81 -58.65 65.32
C HIS A 92 -3.75 -59.50 66.60
N LYS A 93 -2.81 -60.45 66.66
CA LYS A 93 -2.67 -61.41 67.76
C LYS A 93 -3.99 -62.16 68.09
N ASN A 94 -4.67 -62.63 67.06
CA ASN A 94 -5.94 -63.38 67.14
C ASN A 94 -7.11 -62.63 67.81
N LYS A 95 -7.07 -61.29 67.89
CA LYS A 95 -8.19 -60.46 68.39
C LYS A 95 -8.45 -59.28 67.47
N ASN A 96 -9.74 -58.93 67.34
CA ASN A 96 -10.17 -57.70 66.70
C ASN A 96 -9.74 -56.50 67.54
N GLN A 97 -9.18 -55.50 66.88
CA GLN A 97 -8.78 -54.22 67.47
C GLN A 97 -9.87 -53.18 67.19
N PRO A 98 -9.90 -52.05 67.93
CA PRO A 98 -10.85 -50.98 67.67
C PRO A 98 -10.81 -50.54 66.20
N SER A 99 -12.00 -50.39 65.62
CA SER A 99 -12.13 -49.96 64.23
C SER A 99 -11.93 -48.46 64.10
N PHE A 100 -11.49 -48.04 62.92
CA PHE A 100 -11.38 -46.63 62.58
C PHE A 100 -11.96 -46.38 61.19
N THR A 101 -12.34 -45.14 60.94
CA THR A 101 -12.96 -44.75 59.67
C THR A 101 -12.01 -43.91 58.82
N LEU A 102 -11.94 -44.18 57.52
CA LEU A 102 -11.15 -43.43 56.54
C LEU A 102 -12.01 -42.99 55.36
N LYS A 103 -11.89 -41.71 54.96
CA LYS A 103 -12.47 -41.18 53.72
C LYS A 103 -11.42 -41.31 52.60
N VAL A 104 -11.76 -42.00 51.53
CA VAL A 104 -10.90 -42.24 50.37
C VAL A 104 -11.48 -41.53 49.15
N PRO A 105 -10.80 -40.51 48.60
CA PRO A 105 -11.23 -39.81 47.40
C PRO A 105 -10.57 -40.35 46.12
N GLY A 106 -11.10 -39.92 44.97
CA GLY A 106 -10.50 -40.13 43.65
C GLY A 106 -11.19 -41.20 42.80
N PHE A 107 -12.47 -41.46 43.07
CA PHE A 107 -13.34 -42.30 42.23
C PHE A 107 -13.98 -41.50 41.10
N LYS A 108 -14.45 -42.20 40.06
CA LYS A 108 -15.18 -41.60 38.93
C LYS A 108 -16.43 -40.87 39.43
N LYS A 109 -16.68 -39.67 38.91
CA LYS A 109 -17.89 -38.90 39.21
C LYS A 109 -18.98 -39.19 38.20
N LEU A 110 -20.23 -39.23 38.64
CA LEU A 110 -21.40 -39.32 37.77
C LEU A 110 -21.73 -37.94 37.17
N GLU A 111 -21.75 -37.81 35.84
CA GLU A 111 -22.21 -36.59 35.14
C GLU A 111 -23.74 -36.61 35.02
N LYS A 112 -24.43 -35.55 35.47
CA LYS A 112 -25.90 -35.45 35.42
C LYS A 112 -26.39 -35.08 34.01
N ILE A 113 -27.19 -35.96 33.39
CA ILE A 113 -27.89 -35.77 32.12
C ILE A 113 -29.39 -35.60 32.41
N GLU A 114 -29.88 -34.44 32.86
CA GLU A 114 -31.34 -34.23 33.01
C GLU A 114 -31.86 -32.85 32.50
N GLU A 115 -31.01 -31.88 32.14
CA GLU A 115 -31.50 -30.53 31.76
C GLU A 115 -31.67 -30.28 30.24
N GLN A 116 -31.15 -31.13 29.35
CA GLN A 116 -31.22 -30.89 27.89
C GLN A 116 -32.52 -31.38 27.20
N ASN A 117 -33.35 -32.21 27.84
CA ASN A 117 -34.51 -32.83 27.17
C ASN A 117 -35.78 -31.95 27.12
N ASN A 118 -35.92 -30.89 27.92
CA ASN A 118 -37.20 -30.16 28.03
C ASN A 118 -37.47 -29.16 26.87
N LEU A 119 -36.48 -28.39 26.42
CA LEU A 119 -36.71 -27.36 25.38
C LEU A 119 -36.94 -27.96 23.99
N LYS A 120 -36.20 -29.00 23.61
CA LYS A 120 -36.30 -29.60 22.27
C LYS A 120 -37.70 -30.18 22.02
N ASP A 121 -38.23 -30.94 22.99
CA ASP A 121 -39.55 -31.56 22.90
C ASP A 121 -40.68 -30.51 22.79
N LEU A 122 -40.53 -29.36 23.49
CA LEU A 122 -41.47 -28.24 23.39
C LEU A 122 -41.44 -27.56 22.01
N LEU A 123 -40.25 -27.47 21.39
CA LEU A 123 -40.10 -26.88 20.07
C LEU A 123 -40.52 -27.81 18.94
N ASP A 124 -40.55 -29.13 19.14
CA ASP A 124 -40.99 -30.09 18.11
C ASP A 124 -42.50 -29.99 17.82
N LYS A 125 -43.27 -29.37 18.72
CA LYS A 125 -44.67 -28.98 18.45
C LYS A 125 -44.83 -27.76 17.55
N ILE A 126 -43.75 -26.99 17.35
CA ILE A 126 -43.74 -25.79 16.52
C ILE A 126 -43.15 -26.18 15.16
N THR A 127 -44.01 -26.31 14.16
CA THR A 127 -43.64 -26.72 12.80
C THR A 127 -44.07 -25.72 11.74
N ASN A 128 -45.25 -25.11 11.91
CA ASN A 128 -45.84 -24.19 10.94
C ASN A 128 -45.83 -22.77 11.51
N ILE A 129 -44.85 -21.97 11.10
CA ILE A 129 -44.72 -20.57 11.48
C ILE A 129 -44.99 -19.69 10.28
N ASP A 130 -45.75 -18.62 10.50
CA ASP A 130 -45.97 -17.57 9.52
C ASP A 130 -46.03 -16.19 10.20
N LEU A 131 -46.12 -15.13 9.39
CA LEU A 131 -46.30 -13.75 9.82
C LEU A 131 -47.63 -13.19 9.32
N LYS A 132 -48.37 -12.49 10.17
CA LYS A 132 -49.60 -11.76 9.77
C LYS A 132 -49.26 -10.48 8.99
N ASP A 133 -50.27 -9.90 8.32
CA ASP A 133 -50.20 -8.58 7.65
C ASP A 133 -49.11 -8.40 6.57
N LYS A 134 -48.57 -9.49 6.03
CA LYS A 134 -47.52 -9.49 4.99
C LYS A 134 -48.03 -9.28 3.56
N ALA A 135 -49.29 -9.63 3.30
CA ALA A 135 -49.88 -9.53 1.97
C ALA A 135 -49.95 -8.07 1.48
N GLY A 136 -49.61 -7.84 0.22
CA GLY A 136 -49.61 -6.51 -0.39
C GLY A 136 -48.38 -5.66 -0.10
N LYS A 137 -47.46 -6.11 0.77
CA LYS A 137 -46.25 -5.37 1.16
C LYS A 137 -44.99 -6.04 0.63
N THR A 138 -44.02 -5.24 0.20
CA THR A 138 -42.65 -5.73 -0.03
C THR A 138 -41.99 -6.08 1.30
N LEU A 139 -40.97 -6.93 1.28
CA LEU A 139 -40.24 -7.31 2.50
C LEU A 139 -39.65 -6.10 3.24
N ASN A 140 -39.16 -5.09 2.51
CA ASN A 140 -38.62 -3.87 3.09
C ASN A 140 -39.70 -3.03 3.78
N GLN A 141 -40.84 -2.80 3.13
CA GLN A 141 -41.99 -2.12 3.74
C GLN A 141 -42.46 -2.84 5.00
N TYR A 142 -42.56 -4.16 4.95
CA TYR A 142 -42.98 -4.97 6.09
C TYR A 142 -42.07 -4.79 7.31
N LYS A 143 -40.75 -4.81 7.11
CA LYS A 143 -39.76 -4.59 8.19
C LYS A 143 -39.83 -3.18 8.78
N THR A 144 -40.11 -2.18 7.95
CA THR A 144 -40.25 -0.79 8.40
C THR A 144 -41.52 -0.59 9.23
N GLU A 145 -42.64 -1.20 8.81
CA GLU A 145 -43.91 -1.11 9.53
C GLU A 145 -43.95 -1.97 10.80
N HIS A 146 -43.22 -3.09 10.81
CA HIS A 146 -43.19 -4.05 11.92
C HIS A 146 -41.76 -4.28 12.43
N PRO A 147 -41.16 -3.29 13.11
CA PRO A 147 -39.80 -3.42 13.66
C PRO A 147 -39.70 -4.50 14.75
N ASP A 148 -40.78 -4.76 15.48
CA ASP A 148 -40.93 -5.92 16.36
C ASP A 148 -41.79 -7.00 15.68
N LEU A 149 -41.18 -8.15 15.41
CA LEU A 149 -41.81 -9.28 14.74
C LEU A 149 -42.56 -10.20 15.71
N LYS A 150 -42.32 -10.10 17.03
CA LYS A 150 -42.93 -11.01 18.02
C LYS A 150 -44.46 -10.97 17.98
N PRO A 151 -45.15 -9.81 17.91
CA PRO A 151 -46.60 -9.75 17.81
C PRO A 151 -47.17 -10.20 16.46
N GLN A 152 -46.29 -10.38 15.46
CA GLN A 152 -46.67 -10.76 14.09
C GLN A 152 -46.65 -12.28 13.88
N LEU A 153 -45.99 -13.02 14.78
CA LEU A 153 -45.94 -14.47 14.72
C LEU A 153 -47.34 -15.08 14.80
N ILE A 154 -47.61 -15.95 13.85
CA ILE A 154 -48.77 -16.83 13.84
C ILE A 154 -48.31 -18.26 13.56
N SER A 155 -49.11 -19.22 13.98
CA SER A 155 -48.88 -20.63 13.69
C SER A 155 -50.21 -21.32 13.48
N SER A 156 -50.22 -22.28 12.55
CA SER A 156 -51.37 -23.16 12.31
C SER A 156 -51.28 -24.47 13.09
N ASP A 157 -50.25 -24.65 13.92
CA ASP A 157 -50.10 -25.85 14.75
C ASP A 157 -51.16 -25.86 15.87
N ASP A 158 -51.65 -27.06 16.20
CA ASP A 158 -52.56 -27.25 17.32
C ASP A 158 -51.79 -27.36 18.63
N PHE A 159 -51.85 -26.31 19.45
CA PHE A 159 -51.24 -26.27 20.78
C PHE A 159 -52.21 -26.69 21.90
N GLY A 160 -53.39 -27.25 21.56
CA GLY A 160 -54.42 -27.69 22.47
C GLY A 160 -55.48 -26.62 22.80
N THR A 161 -56.66 -27.07 23.23
CA THR A 161 -57.88 -26.25 23.41
C THR A 161 -57.77 -25.15 24.47
N GLU A 162 -56.75 -25.17 25.33
CA GLU A 162 -56.50 -24.15 26.36
C GLU A 162 -55.47 -23.09 25.95
N THR A 163 -54.77 -23.23 24.81
CA THR A 163 -53.68 -22.34 24.39
C THR A 163 -53.73 -22.04 22.88
N PRO A 164 -54.66 -21.20 22.40
CA PRO A 164 -54.95 -21.08 20.97
C PRO A 164 -53.97 -20.23 20.15
N SER A 165 -52.93 -19.63 20.75
CA SER A 165 -51.94 -18.83 20.00
C SER A 165 -50.51 -19.27 20.31
N ILE A 166 -49.63 -19.14 19.32
CA ILE A 166 -48.20 -19.43 19.51
C ILE A 166 -47.58 -18.57 20.61
N GLN A 167 -48.01 -17.31 20.73
CA GLN A 167 -47.49 -16.43 21.78
C GLN A 167 -47.87 -16.95 23.17
N ASN A 168 -49.13 -17.37 23.35
CA ASN A 168 -49.58 -17.96 24.61
C ASN A 168 -48.87 -19.30 24.89
N TYR A 169 -48.62 -20.11 23.86
CA TYR A 169 -47.87 -21.35 23.99
C TYR A 169 -46.43 -21.10 24.45
N LEU A 170 -45.73 -20.13 23.86
CA LEU A 170 -44.37 -19.76 24.23
C LEU A 170 -44.32 -19.19 25.65
N ASP A 171 -45.23 -18.29 26.00
CA ASP A 171 -45.28 -17.65 27.33
C ASP A 171 -45.63 -18.65 28.43
N LYS A 172 -46.62 -19.54 28.23
CA LYS A 172 -46.98 -20.61 29.18
C LYS A 172 -45.81 -21.53 29.49
N ASN A 173 -44.96 -21.77 28.49
CA ASN A 173 -43.79 -22.63 28.63
C ASN A 173 -42.52 -21.86 29.01
N GLU A 174 -42.63 -20.57 29.31
CA GLU A 174 -41.52 -19.68 29.69
C GLU A 174 -40.39 -19.64 28.65
N ILE A 175 -40.74 -19.69 27.36
CA ILE A 175 -39.81 -19.65 26.23
C ILE A 175 -39.70 -18.22 25.69
N ASN A 176 -38.50 -17.65 25.78
CA ASN A 176 -38.18 -16.36 25.18
C ASN A 176 -37.74 -16.52 23.72
N THR A 177 -38.10 -15.57 22.86
CA THR A 177 -37.76 -15.60 21.43
C THR A 177 -37.04 -14.34 20.98
N GLN A 178 -35.99 -14.51 20.18
CA GLN A 178 -35.40 -13.45 19.36
C GLN A 178 -35.63 -13.77 17.89
N LEU A 179 -36.14 -12.80 17.13
CA LEU A 179 -36.54 -12.99 15.74
C LEU A 179 -35.71 -12.15 14.80
N LYS A 180 -35.36 -12.73 13.65
CA LYS A 180 -34.68 -12.03 12.57
C LYS A 180 -35.22 -12.48 11.21
N LEU A 181 -35.76 -11.53 10.45
CA LEU A 181 -36.29 -11.78 9.11
C LEU A 181 -35.25 -11.40 8.05
N ILE A 182 -34.82 -12.36 7.25
CA ILE A 182 -33.77 -12.19 6.24
C ILE A 182 -34.35 -12.48 4.86
N ALA A 183 -34.08 -11.62 3.88
CA ALA A 183 -34.55 -11.85 2.50
C ALA A 183 -33.96 -13.16 1.95
N LYS A 184 -34.76 -13.92 1.21
CA LYS A 184 -34.23 -15.07 0.48
C LYS A 184 -33.41 -14.54 -0.73
N PRO A 185 -32.21 -15.07 -0.98
CA PRO A 185 -31.46 -14.73 -2.18
C PRO A 185 -32.29 -15.05 -3.43
N LEU A 186 -32.31 -14.13 -4.40
CA LEU A 186 -32.97 -14.26 -5.72
C LEU A 186 -34.51 -14.29 -5.74
N ASP A 187 -35.18 -14.24 -4.59
CA ASP A 187 -36.65 -14.20 -4.51
C ASP A 187 -37.11 -13.30 -3.36
N ASN A 188 -37.36 -12.03 -3.67
CA ASN A 188 -37.79 -11.01 -2.71
C ASN A 188 -39.27 -11.13 -2.29
N THR A 189 -40.01 -12.09 -2.87
CA THR A 189 -41.37 -12.45 -2.41
C THR A 189 -41.32 -13.38 -1.20
N LYS A 190 -40.12 -13.88 -0.85
CA LYS A 190 -39.89 -14.85 0.24
C LYS A 190 -38.78 -14.39 1.19
N ALA A 191 -38.89 -14.80 2.45
CA ALA A 191 -37.91 -14.50 3.49
C ALA A 191 -37.69 -15.70 4.40
N ASN A 192 -36.49 -15.81 4.97
CA ASN A 192 -36.19 -16.74 6.04
C ASN A 192 -36.36 -16.03 7.40
N LEU A 193 -37.24 -16.55 8.24
CA LEU A 193 -37.43 -16.12 9.62
C LEU A 193 -36.61 -17.02 10.54
N GLU A 194 -35.53 -16.47 11.05
CA GLU A 194 -34.71 -17.10 12.08
C GLU A 194 -35.31 -16.77 13.45
N ILE A 195 -35.59 -17.80 14.25
CA ILE A 195 -36.09 -17.66 15.62
C ILE A 195 -35.15 -18.39 16.57
N VAL A 196 -34.57 -17.65 17.50
CA VAL A 196 -33.80 -18.19 18.63
C VAL A 196 -34.73 -18.35 19.82
N PHE A 197 -35.01 -19.59 20.20
CA PHE A 197 -35.83 -19.94 21.36
C PHE A 197 -34.92 -20.19 22.56
N THR A 198 -35.20 -19.55 23.69
CA THR A 198 -34.40 -19.65 24.92
C THR A 198 -35.30 -19.98 26.10
N LYS A 199 -34.95 -21.05 26.82
CA LYS A 199 -35.56 -21.42 28.09
C LYS A 199 -34.44 -21.72 29.08
N ASP A 200 -34.52 -21.13 30.27
CA ASP A 200 -33.46 -21.16 31.27
C ASP A 200 -32.10 -20.71 30.69
N LYS A 201 -31.13 -21.64 30.56
CA LYS A 201 -29.80 -21.39 29.99
C LYS A 201 -29.60 -22.04 28.61
N THR A 202 -30.63 -22.66 28.05
CA THR A 202 -30.56 -23.40 26.79
C THR A 202 -31.19 -22.59 25.67
N SER A 203 -30.49 -22.47 24.54
CA SER A 203 -31.01 -21.81 23.34
C SER A 203 -30.97 -22.74 22.13
N ILE A 204 -32.03 -22.75 21.34
CA ILE A 204 -32.15 -23.50 20.09
C ILE A 204 -32.63 -22.55 18.99
N THR A 205 -31.95 -22.52 17.85
CA THR A 205 -32.34 -21.72 16.69
C THR A 205 -33.07 -22.58 15.66
N LYS A 206 -34.27 -22.15 15.22
CA LYS A 206 -34.97 -22.73 14.06
C LYS A 206 -35.17 -21.67 12.97
N ASN A 207 -35.27 -22.12 11.72
CA ASN A 207 -35.45 -21.29 10.54
C ASN A 207 -36.75 -21.68 9.82
N TYR A 208 -37.56 -20.70 9.45
CA TYR A 208 -38.84 -20.90 8.78
C TYR A 208 -38.91 -20.07 7.50
N LEU A 209 -39.36 -20.69 6.40
CA LEU A 209 -39.58 -19.97 5.14
C LEU A 209 -40.94 -19.27 5.17
N ILE A 210 -40.93 -17.95 5.06
CA ILE A 210 -42.10 -17.08 4.99
C ILE A 210 -42.29 -16.66 3.53
N ASP A 211 -43.48 -16.92 2.98
CA ASP A 211 -43.87 -16.58 1.61
C ASP A 211 -45.01 -15.53 1.62
N GLY A 212 -45.33 -14.94 0.46
CA GLY A 212 -46.49 -14.05 0.29
C GLY A 212 -46.20 -12.55 0.40
N PHE A 213 -44.94 -12.13 0.32
CA PHE A 213 -44.58 -10.73 0.14
C PHE A 213 -44.77 -10.30 -1.32
N THR A 214 -45.10 -9.03 -1.56
CA THR A 214 -45.18 -8.46 -2.91
C THR A 214 -43.78 -8.32 -3.52
N LYS A 215 -43.65 -8.64 -4.81
CA LYS A 215 -42.40 -8.45 -5.58
C LYS A 215 -42.00 -6.98 -5.57
N GLU A 216 -40.76 -6.70 -5.16
CA GLU A 216 -40.16 -5.38 -5.33
C GLU A 216 -39.75 -5.23 -6.81
N VAL A 217 -40.37 -4.27 -7.50
CA VAL A 217 -40.05 -3.94 -8.90
C VAL A 217 -38.86 -2.98 -8.90
N GLY A 218 -37.72 -3.43 -9.42
CA GLY A 218 -36.50 -2.61 -9.51
C GLY A 218 -36.60 -1.51 -10.56
N LEU A 219 -35.76 -0.48 -10.46
CA LEU A 219 -35.73 0.67 -11.39
C LEU A 219 -35.60 0.22 -12.85
N GLN A 220 -34.79 -0.80 -13.13
CA GLN A 220 -34.58 -1.32 -14.48
C GLN A 220 -35.89 -1.75 -15.16
N GLU A 221 -36.79 -2.41 -14.42
CA GLU A 221 -38.07 -2.88 -14.97
C GLU A 221 -38.98 -1.71 -15.37
N PHE A 222 -38.92 -0.58 -14.65
CA PHE A 222 -39.62 0.66 -15.05
C PHE A 222 -39.00 1.29 -16.30
N VAL A 223 -37.67 1.32 -16.38
CA VAL A 223 -36.94 1.88 -17.53
C VAL A 223 -37.19 1.04 -18.79
N ASP A 224 -37.34 -0.28 -18.68
CA ASP A 224 -37.64 -1.14 -19.82
C ASP A 224 -39.08 -0.98 -20.34
N ARG A 225 -40.04 -0.65 -19.46
CA ARG A 225 -41.43 -0.33 -19.86
C ARG A 225 -41.55 0.93 -20.71
N LEU A 226 -40.59 1.85 -20.61
CA LEU A 226 -40.51 3.06 -21.44
C LEU A 226 -40.13 2.75 -22.89
N GLN A 227 -39.58 1.57 -23.19
CA GLN A 227 -39.11 1.21 -24.53
C GLN A 227 -38.19 2.29 -25.13
N ASP A 228 -38.31 2.58 -26.43
CA ASP A 228 -37.54 3.64 -27.09
C ASP A 228 -38.11 5.01 -26.73
N LEU A 229 -37.20 5.95 -26.46
CA LEU A 229 -37.54 7.34 -26.18
C LEU A 229 -37.11 8.26 -27.32
N SER A 230 -37.99 9.20 -27.67
CA SER A 230 -37.72 10.28 -28.63
C SER A 230 -38.10 11.65 -28.07
N LEU A 231 -37.89 12.71 -28.85
CA LEU A 231 -38.27 14.08 -28.49
C LEU A 231 -39.37 14.61 -29.40
N GLU A 232 -40.30 15.38 -28.85
CA GLU A 232 -41.31 16.11 -29.62
C GLU A 232 -40.79 17.45 -30.14
N GLY A 233 -41.26 17.86 -31.32
CA GLY A 233 -41.02 19.21 -31.86
C GLY A 233 -39.61 19.42 -32.39
N THR A 234 -38.92 18.35 -32.77
CA THR A 234 -37.56 18.39 -33.34
C THR A 234 -37.56 18.76 -34.83
N LYS A 235 -38.65 18.41 -35.54
CA LYS A 235 -38.84 18.71 -36.96
C LYS A 235 -38.74 20.22 -37.15
N ASP A 236 -37.91 20.64 -38.11
CA ASP A 236 -37.65 22.03 -38.47
C ASP A 236 -36.71 22.82 -37.53
N LYS A 237 -36.09 22.18 -36.54
CA LYS A 237 -35.12 22.83 -35.63
C LYS A 237 -33.75 22.19 -35.70
N SER A 238 -32.69 23.01 -35.64
CA SER A 238 -31.36 22.51 -35.33
C SER A 238 -31.28 22.10 -33.88
N ILE A 239 -30.31 21.25 -33.54
CA ILE A 239 -30.11 20.78 -32.15
C ILE A 239 -29.90 21.98 -31.21
N SER A 240 -29.13 22.97 -31.64
CA SER A 240 -28.85 24.19 -30.88
C SER A 240 -30.10 25.06 -30.68
N ALA A 241 -30.92 25.26 -31.71
CA ALA A 241 -32.18 25.98 -31.61
C ALA A 241 -33.17 25.24 -30.71
N TYR A 242 -33.25 23.91 -30.85
CA TYR A 242 -34.10 23.07 -30.03
C TYR A 242 -33.77 23.19 -28.54
N LEU A 243 -32.49 23.15 -28.17
CA LEU A 243 -32.05 23.29 -26.78
C LEU A 243 -32.29 24.69 -26.21
N LYS A 244 -32.19 25.75 -27.02
CA LYS A 244 -32.51 27.12 -26.59
C LYS A 244 -33.99 27.29 -26.26
N GLU A 245 -34.86 26.66 -27.04
CA GLU A 245 -36.31 26.77 -26.86
C GLU A 245 -36.90 25.79 -25.82
N ASN A 246 -36.22 24.66 -25.57
CA ASN A 246 -36.73 23.57 -24.73
C ASN A 246 -35.77 23.27 -23.59
N THR A 247 -35.77 24.13 -22.57
CA THR A 247 -34.93 23.96 -21.37
C THR A 247 -35.37 22.79 -20.48
N ASP A 248 -36.67 22.45 -20.44
CA ASP A 248 -37.20 21.23 -19.81
C ASP A 248 -37.39 20.12 -20.87
N LEU A 249 -36.33 19.33 -21.09
CA LEU A 249 -36.38 18.19 -22.00
C LEU A 249 -37.31 17.06 -21.54
N ILE A 250 -37.61 16.95 -20.24
CA ILE A 250 -38.48 15.88 -19.70
C ILE A 250 -39.89 16.03 -20.28
N SER A 251 -40.37 17.28 -20.38
CA SER A 251 -41.67 17.60 -20.98
C SER A 251 -41.80 17.25 -22.46
N LYS A 252 -40.68 16.98 -23.14
CA LYS A 252 -40.63 16.67 -24.57
C LYS A 252 -40.41 15.20 -24.87
N LEU A 253 -40.19 14.36 -23.85
CA LEU A 253 -40.01 12.92 -24.05
C LEU A 253 -41.28 12.26 -24.58
N LYS A 254 -41.10 11.44 -25.61
CA LYS A 254 -42.12 10.53 -26.14
C LYS A 254 -41.61 9.10 -26.01
N SER A 255 -42.47 8.20 -25.57
CA SER A 255 -42.19 6.77 -25.50
C SER A 255 -42.84 6.05 -26.68
N SER A 256 -42.17 5.01 -27.20
CA SER A 256 -42.77 4.08 -28.17
C SER A 256 -43.76 3.11 -27.52
N SER A 257 -43.84 3.07 -26.18
CA SER A 257 -44.73 2.19 -25.44
C SER A 257 -46.19 2.56 -25.64
N THR A 258 -47.01 1.61 -26.09
CA THR A 258 -48.46 1.80 -26.27
C THR A 258 -49.22 2.02 -24.95
N THR A 259 -48.58 1.75 -23.82
CA THR A 259 -49.18 1.88 -22.48
C THR A 259 -48.80 3.17 -21.76
N ILE A 260 -47.87 3.95 -22.33
CA ILE A 260 -47.34 5.19 -21.72
C ILE A 260 -47.55 6.34 -22.70
N SER A 261 -48.65 7.07 -22.52
CA SER A 261 -48.97 8.25 -23.34
C SER A 261 -48.20 9.50 -22.93
N ASN A 262 -47.90 9.65 -21.63
CA ASN A 262 -47.14 10.77 -21.07
C ASN A 262 -45.98 10.26 -20.21
N VAL A 263 -44.76 10.43 -20.71
CA VAL A 263 -43.54 9.96 -20.04
C VAL A 263 -43.29 10.70 -18.73
N LYS A 264 -43.54 12.01 -18.69
CA LYS A 264 -43.32 12.84 -17.49
C LYS A 264 -44.24 12.39 -16.35
N GLU A 265 -45.54 12.26 -16.62
CA GLU A 265 -46.52 11.77 -15.64
C GLU A 265 -46.20 10.35 -15.15
N PHE A 266 -45.75 9.47 -16.05
CA PHE A 266 -45.33 8.12 -15.68
C PHE A 266 -44.14 8.14 -14.71
N LEU A 267 -43.09 8.91 -15.02
CA LEU A 267 -41.90 9.03 -14.17
C LEU A 267 -42.25 9.63 -12.80
N GLU A 268 -43.09 10.66 -12.76
CA GLU A 268 -43.56 11.31 -11.52
C GLU A 268 -44.37 10.34 -10.65
N LYS A 269 -45.32 9.61 -11.26
CA LYS A 269 -46.13 8.59 -10.57
C LYS A 269 -45.27 7.50 -9.95
N GLU A 270 -44.24 7.04 -10.68
CA GLU A 270 -43.33 5.99 -10.21
C GLU A 270 -42.19 6.51 -9.33
N LYS A 271 -42.16 7.82 -9.04
CA LYS A 271 -41.14 8.53 -8.25
C LYS A 271 -39.72 8.34 -8.81
N ILE A 272 -39.59 8.40 -10.12
CA ILE A 272 -38.31 8.28 -10.85
C ILE A 272 -37.86 9.68 -11.25
N ASN A 273 -36.70 10.09 -10.75
CA ASN A 273 -36.03 11.32 -11.18
C ASN A 273 -35.17 11.04 -12.41
N VAL A 274 -35.06 12.03 -13.31
CA VAL A 274 -34.23 11.89 -14.52
C VAL A 274 -33.29 13.08 -14.71
N GLN A 275 -32.11 12.80 -15.24
CA GLN A 275 -31.21 13.80 -15.82
C GLN A 275 -31.08 13.50 -17.31
N ILE A 276 -31.29 14.51 -18.16
CA ILE A 276 -31.33 14.35 -19.61
C ILE A 276 -30.25 15.23 -20.24
N TYR A 277 -29.47 14.63 -21.14
CA TYR A 277 -28.49 15.31 -21.97
C TYR A 277 -28.71 14.96 -23.43
N LEU A 278 -28.82 15.98 -24.28
CA LEU A 278 -28.90 15.80 -25.73
C LEU A 278 -27.55 16.17 -26.34
N MET A 279 -26.85 15.19 -26.89
CA MET A 279 -25.52 15.37 -27.46
C MET A 279 -25.57 15.19 -28.97
N PRO A 280 -25.14 16.18 -29.78
CA PRO A 280 -25.02 16.01 -31.23
C PRO A 280 -24.13 14.82 -31.60
N ILE A 281 -24.42 14.17 -32.73
CA ILE A 281 -23.53 13.15 -33.31
C ILE A 281 -22.48 13.84 -34.18
N ASP A 282 -21.22 13.45 -34.00
CA ASP A 282 -20.12 13.97 -34.82
C ASP A 282 -20.37 13.68 -36.31
N ASN A 283 -20.26 14.70 -37.15
CA ASN A 283 -20.51 14.64 -38.60
C ASN A 283 -21.95 14.32 -39.01
N ASP A 284 -22.90 14.38 -38.08
CA ASP A 284 -24.32 14.25 -38.38
C ASP A 284 -25.12 15.30 -37.61
N SER A 285 -25.31 16.45 -38.28
CA SER A 285 -26.04 17.58 -37.73
C SER A 285 -27.53 17.37 -37.54
N LYS A 286 -28.08 16.27 -38.09
CA LYS A 286 -29.50 15.96 -38.03
C LYS A 286 -29.82 14.91 -36.95
N SER A 287 -28.79 14.36 -36.32
CA SER A 287 -28.91 13.30 -35.33
C SER A 287 -28.23 13.65 -34.01
N ALA A 288 -28.78 13.10 -32.92
CA ALA A 288 -28.26 13.31 -31.57
C ALA A 288 -28.46 12.08 -30.69
N ASN A 289 -27.59 11.89 -29.71
CA ASN A 289 -27.76 10.94 -28.63
C ASN A 289 -28.51 11.61 -27.47
N LEU A 290 -29.65 11.04 -27.12
CA LEU A 290 -30.44 11.38 -25.94
C LEU A 290 -30.01 10.48 -24.79
N ASN A 291 -29.13 11.01 -23.94
CA ASN A 291 -28.62 10.32 -22.76
C ASN A 291 -29.52 10.63 -21.57
N ILE A 292 -30.08 9.60 -20.95
CA ILE A 292 -30.98 9.74 -19.81
C ILE A 292 -30.48 8.89 -18.65
N LYS A 293 -30.26 9.55 -17.51
CA LYS A 293 -29.99 8.91 -16.23
C LYS A 293 -31.25 8.89 -15.39
N PHE A 294 -31.79 7.71 -15.12
CA PHE A 294 -32.92 7.46 -14.25
C PHE A 294 -32.43 7.19 -12.82
N ALA A 295 -33.16 7.67 -11.82
CA ALA A 295 -32.84 7.48 -10.41
C ALA A 295 -34.10 7.27 -9.57
N LYS A 296 -34.08 6.26 -8.69
CA LYS A 296 -35.15 5.95 -7.72
C LYS A 296 -34.54 5.47 -6.42
N GLY A 297 -34.65 6.28 -5.35
CA GLY A 297 -33.92 6.01 -4.10
C GLY A 297 -32.41 6.03 -4.33
N THR A 298 -31.74 4.92 -4.04
CA THR A 298 -30.30 4.72 -4.29
C THR A 298 -29.99 4.04 -5.63
N GLU A 299 -30.99 3.53 -6.34
CA GLU A 299 -30.81 2.89 -7.65
C GLU A 299 -30.68 3.92 -8.76
N THR A 300 -29.76 3.65 -9.70
CA THR A 300 -29.59 4.45 -10.92
C THR A 300 -29.45 3.55 -12.14
N VAL A 301 -30.01 3.99 -13.27
CA VAL A 301 -29.90 3.34 -14.58
C VAL A 301 -29.63 4.41 -15.63
N GLU A 302 -28.66 4.18 -16.52
CA GLU A 302 -28.34 5.10 -17.61
C GLU A 302 -28.66 4.41 -18.95
N LYS A 303 -29.39 5.10 -19.83
CA LYS A 303 -29.66 4.66 -21.21
C LYS A 303 -29.40 5.79 -22.20
N THR A 304 -28.94 5.41 -23.38
CA THR A 304 -28.74 6.30 -24.53
C THR A 304 -29.70 5.90 -25.65
N TYR A 305 -30.45 6.87 -26.16
CA TYR A 305 -31.35 6.70 -27.30
C TYR A 305 -30.84 7.51 -28.48
N MET A 306 -30.64 6.87 -29.63
CA MET A 306 -30.17 7.55 -30.84
C MET A 306 -31.37 8.17 -31.59
N LEU A 307 -31.40 9.50 -31.65
CA LEU A 307 -32.40 10.25 -32.40
C LEU A 307 -31.85 10.53 -33.81
N LYS A 308 -32.16 9.63 -34.75
CA LYS A 308 -31.60 9.69 -36.11
C LYS A 308 -32.44 10.55 -37.06
N ASP A 309 -31.79 11.50 -37.74
CA ASP A 309 -32.39 12.35 -38.79
C ASP A 309 -33.66 13.09 -38.35
N VAL A 310 -33.78 13.46 -37.07
CA VAL A 310 -34.98 14.12 -36.52
C VAL A 310 -34.87 15.64 -36.41
N PHE A 311 -33.67 16.19 -36.62
CA PHE A 311 -33.36 17.63 -36.59
C PHE A 311 -33.04 18.15 -38.01
N VAL A 312 -33.04 19.48 -38.19
CA VAL A 312 -32.49 20.12 -39.40
C VAL A 312 -31.05 20.59 -39.17
N ALA A 313 -30.26 20.64 -40.23
CA ALA A 313 -28.90 21.19 -40.14
C ALA A 313 -28.97 22.71 -39.92
N ASP A 314 -28.16 23.23 -39.00
CA ASP A 314 -27.89 24.68 -39.00
C ASP A 314 -26.81 25.04 -40.03
N VAL A 315 -26.70 26.32 -40.33
CA VAL A 315 -25.79 26.86 -41.35
C VAL A 315 -24.34 26.45 -41.10
N PHE A 316 -23.87 26.50 -39.84
CA PHE A 316 -22.51 26.09 -39.52
C PHE A 316 -22.31 24.60 -39.77
N SER A 317 -23.28 23.78 -39.39
CA SER A 317 -23.22 22.35 -39.58
C SER A 317 -23.28 21.95 -41.05
N GLU A 318 -24.09 22.61 -41.87
CA GLU A 318 -24.05 22.43 -43.33
C GLU A 318 -22.66 22.71 -43.91
N VAL A 319 -22.00 23.75 -43.39
CA VAL A 319 -20.65 24.13 -43.83
C VAL A 319 -19.61 23.14 -43.33
N PHE A 320 -19.64 22.75 -42.05
CA PHE A 320 -18.68 21.83 -41.46
C PHE A 320 -18.81 20.41 -42.00
N ASP A 321 -20.04 19.92 -42.17
CA ASP A 321 -20.31 18.53 -42.57
C ASP A 321 -20.40 18.40 -44.10
N GLY A 322 -20.55 19.52 -44.82
CA GLY A 322 -20.49 19.61 -46.27
C GLY A 322 -19.15 20.13 -46.80
N ILE A 323 -18.94 21.45 -46.75
CA ILE A 323 -17.82 22.16 -47.40
C ILE A 323 -16.47 21.83 -46.74
N LEU A 324 -16.42 21.83 -45.40
CA LEU A 324 -15.21 21.63 -44.58
C LEU A 324 -15.14 20.20 -44.00
N LYS A 325 -15.77 19.24 -44.70
CA LYS A 325 -15.74 17.84 -44.28
C LYS A 325 -14.33 17.28 -44.37
N GLU A 326 -13.66 17.53 -45.49
CA GLU A 326 -12.27 17.17 -45.75
C GLU A 326 -11.47 18.46 -45.93
N VAL A 327 -10.40 18.61 -45.14
CA VAL A 327 -9.58 19.81 -45.14
C VAL A 327 -8.10 19.46 -45.21
N SER A 328 -7.34 20.31 -45.87
CA SER A 328 -5.89 20.22 -46.01
C SER A 328 -5.29 21.61 -45.86
N LEU A 329 -3.97 21.67 -45.71
CA LEU A 329 -3.21 22.92 -45.70
C LEU A 329 -2.31 22.99 -46.93
N GLU A 330 -2.34 24.11 -47.64
CA GLU A 330 -1.42 24.40 -48.73
C GLU A 330 0.03 24.39 -48.20
N ASP A 331 0.99 23.88 -49.00
CA ASP A 331 2.41 23.76 -48.65
C ASP A 331 2.75 22.87 -47.45
N ALA A 332 1.79 22.14 -46.85
CA ALA A 332 2.04 21.34 -45.65
C ALA A 332 3.19 20.35 -45.84
N GLU A 333 3.27 19.68 -46.99
CA GLU A 333 4.29 18.67 -47.28
C GLU A 333 5.72 19.24 -47.37
N THR A 334 5.87 20.56 -47.46
CA THR A 334 7.17 21.22 -47.60
C THR A 334 7.85 21.46 -46.24
N TYR A 335 7.08 21.66 -45.18
CA TYR A 335 7.56 22.09 -43.86
C TYR A 335 7.15 21.11 -42.76
N ASP A 336 7.97 20.98 -41.72
CA ASP A 336 7.50 20.31 -40.51
C ASP A 336 6.44 21.17 -39.78
N GLY A 337 5.66 20.57 -38.88
CA GLY A 337 4.55 21.27 -38.22
C GLY A 337 4.95 22.48 -37.36
N VAL A 338 6.21 22.58 -36.92
CA VAL A 338 6.74 23.75 -36.21
C VAL A 338 7.15 24.82 -37.21
N GLU A 339 7.95 24.46 -38.21
CA GLU A 339 8.38 25.37 -39.29
C GLU A 339 7.19 25.99 -40.03
N TYR A 340 6.14 25.20 -40.25
CA TYR A 340 4.93 25.65 -40.92
C TYR A 340 4.26 26.80 -40.18
N LYS A 341 4.14 26.69 -38.85
CA LYS A 341 3.56 27.73 -37.98
C LYS A 341 4.41 28.99 -37.92
N GLU A 342 5.73 28.84 -37.93
CA GLU A 342 6.65 29.98 -37.97
C GLU A 342 6.59 30.71 -39.31
N LYS A 343 6.42 29.96 -40.41
CA LYS A 343 6.40 30.48 -41.78
C LYS A 343 5.10 31.23 -42.09
N PHE A 344 3.96 30.69 -41.65
CA PHE A 344 2.63 31.18 -42.05
C PHE A 344 1.87 31.71 -40.84
N THR A 345 1.74 33.05 -40.79
CA THR A 345 1.09 33.75 -39.67
C THR A 345 -0.43 33.82 -39.79
N ASP A 346 -0.98 33.83 -41.00
CA ASP A 346 -2.43 33.73 -41.25
C ASP A 346 -2.75 32.40 -41.94
N LEU A 347 -3.12 31.41 -41.13
CA LEU A 347 -3.44 30.06 -41.60
C LEU A 347 -4.76 29.99 -42.36
N LYS A 348 -5.62 31.01 -42.30
CA LYS A 348 -6.85 31.05 -43.10
C LYS A 348 -6.56 31.07 -44.58
N GLU A 349 -5.48 31.74 -44.97
CA GLU A 349 -5.01 31.83 -46.35
C GLU A 349 -4.38 30.53 -46.86
N LYS A 350 -4.22 29.52 -45.98
CA LYS A 350 -3.65 28.22 -46.30
C LYS A 350 -4.66 27.07 -46.23
N LEU A 351 -5.87 27.31 -45.74
CA LEU A 351 -6.90 26.29 -45.64
C LEU A 351 -7.47 25.95 -47.02
N LEU A 352 -7.42 24.66 -47.36
CA LEU A 352 -8.07 24.07 -48.53
C LEU A 352 -9.13 23.09 -48.04
N ALA A 353 -10.23 22.96 -48.79
CA ALA A 353 -11.30 22.04 -48.41
C ALA A 353 -12.01 21.44 -49.64
N ASN A 354 -12.29 20.14 -49.60
CA ASN A 354 -12.95 19.39 -50.69
C ASN A 354 -12.41 19.71 -52.10
N GLY A 355 -11.08 19.81 -52.25
CA GLY A 355 -10.42 20.09 -53.53
C GLY A 355 -10.56 21.53 -54.06
N LYS A 356 -11.09 22.46 -53.24
CA LYS A 356 -11.24 23.87 -53.62
C LYS A 356 -10.00 24.70 -53.32
N THR A 357 -9.72 25.68 -54.17
CA THR A 357 -8.73 26.72 -53.84
C THR A 357 -9.24 27.60 -52.71
N LYS A 358 -8.35 28.40 -52.12
CA LYS A 358 -8.72 29.32 -51.03
C LYS A 358 -9.75 30.37 -51.48
N GLU A 359 -9.67 30.86 -52.71
CA GLU A 359 -10.63 31.83 -53.27
C GLU A 359 -12.01 31.19 -53.46
N GLU A 360 -12.04 29.97 -54.00
CA GLU A 360 -13.27 29.19 -54.19
C GLU A 360 -13.94 28.87 -52.84
N LEU A 361 -13.15 28.47 -51.85
CA LEU A 361 -13.63 28.21 -50.50
C LEU A 361 -14.25 29.48 -49.89
N LYS A 362 -13.57 30.63 -50.00
CA LYS A 362 -14.07 31.90 -49.47
C LYS A 362 -15.41 32.29 -50.09
N GLU A 363 -15.58 32.12 -51.40
CA GLU A 363 -16.84 32.41 -52.09
C GLU A 363 -17.96 31.42 -51.70
N GLU A 364 -17.67 30.12 -51.53
CA GLU A 364 -18.67 29.17 -51.05
C GLU A 364 -19.16 29.45 -49.63
N LEU A 365 -18.22 29.77 -48.72
CA LEU A 365 -18.57 30.13 -47.35
C LEU A 365 -19.47 31.38 -47.33
N LYS A 366 -19.15 32.37 -48.14
CA LYS A 366 -19.96 33.60 -48.28
C LYS A 366 -21.36 33.31 -48.80
N LYS A 367 -21.53 32.39 -49.77
CA LYS A 367 -22.87 31.94 -50.23
C LYS A 367 -23.69 31.31 -49.11
N LYS A 368 -23.05 30.68 -48.13
CA LYS A 368 -23.66 30.13 -46.91
C LYS A 368 -23.80 31.16 -45.78
N GLN A 369 -23.50 32.43 -46.01
CA GLN A 369 -23.54 33.50 -45.00
C GLN A 369 -22.60 33.26 -43.81
N VAL A 370 -21.47 32.60 -44.05
CA VAL A 370 -20.40 32.39 -43.07
C VAL A 370 -19.03 32.81 -43.62
N SER A 371 -18.07 33.05 -42.73
CA SER A 371 -16.68 33.36 -43.07
C SER A 371 -15.71 32.67 -42.13
N LEU A 372 -14.49 32.41 -42.60
CA LEU A 372 -13.39 31.95 -41.74
C LEU A 372 -12.96 33.09 -40.82
N LYS A 373 -13.17 32.92 -39.52
CA LYS A 373 -12.69 33.83 -38.49
C LYS A 373 -11.23 33.54 -38.15
N ASP A 374 -10.92 32.26 -37.96
CA ASP A 374 -9.59 31.79 -37.60
C ASP A 374 -9.35 30.34 -38.04
N VAL A 375 -8.09 29.98 -38.20
CA VAL A 375 -7.61 28.62 -38.46
C VAL A 375 -6.39 28.40 -37.59
N LEU A 376 -6.42 27.36 -36.77
CA LEU A 376 -5.28 26.94 -35.94
C LEU A 376 -4.86 25.54 -36.36
N VAL A 377 -3.59 25.22 -36.13
CA VAL A 377 -3.06 23.90 -36.44
C VAL A 377 -2.32 23.30 -35.25
N GLU A 378 -2.46 22.00 -35.06
CA GLU A 378 -1.76 21.24 -34.03
C GLU A 378 -1.15 20.00 -34.66
N ALA A 379 0.18 19.87 -34.58
CA ALA A 379 0.84 18.62 -34.97
C ALA A 379 0.48 17.52 -33.96
N GLU A 380 -0.20 16.47 -34.41
CA GLU A 380 -0.48 15.30 -33.58
C GLU A 380 0.79 14.48 -33.42
N ASN A 381 1.44 14.21 -34.54
CA ASN A 381 2.61 13.34 -34.65
C ASN A 381 3.57 13.93 -35.69
N LEU A 382 4.77 14.30 -35.24
CA LEU A 382 5.80 14.91 -36.07
C LEU A 382 6.53 13.88 -36.96
N SER A 383 6.51 12.60 -36.61
CA SER A 383 7.12 11.53 -37.41
C SER A 383 6.31 11.13 -38.63
N ASP A 384 4.99 11.18 -38.51
CA ASP A 384 4.06 10.80 -39.58
C ASP A 384 3.45 12.02 -40.26
N GLY A 385 3.74 13.23 -39.78
CA GLY A 385 3.27 14.49 -40.37
C GLY A 385 1.79 14.77 -40.11
N ILE A 386 1.10 13.94 -39.32
CA ILE A 386 -0.33 14.07 -39.05
C ILE A 386 -0.60 15.28 -38.18
N TYR A 387 -1.62 16.05 -38.54
CA TYR A 387 -2.03 17.25 -37.81
C TYR A 387 -3.55 17.42 -37.75
N LYS A 388 -3.98 18.20 -36.76
CA LYS A 388 -5.35 18.71 -36.62
C LYS A 388 -5.42 20.14 -37.08
N VAL A 389 -6.47 20.48 -37.80
CA VAL A 389 -6.90 21.84 -38.12
C VAL A 389 -8.10 22.17 -37.25
N ILE A 390 -8.01 23.25 -36.48
CA ILE A 390 -9.13 23.83 -35.76
C ILE A 390 -9.62 24.99 -36.60
N ILE A 391 -10.85 24.88 -37.10
CA ILE A 391 -11.43 25.87 -38.01
C ILE A 391 -12.51 26.61 -37.24
N VAL A 392 -12.40 27.93 -37.20
CA VAL A 392 -13.36 28.82 -36.55
C VAL A 392 -14.13 29.57 -37.62
N LEU A 393 -15.43 29.33 -37.67
CA LEU A 393 -16.37 30.06 -38.53
C LEU A 393 -17.08 31.14 -37.75
N GLU A 394 -17.44 32.19 -38.47
CA GLU A 394 -18.32 33.27 -38.02
C GLU A 394 -19.46 33.44 -39.01
N LYS A 395 -20.67 33.65 -38.49
CA LYS A 395 -21.84 33.97 -39.31
C LYS A 395 -21.85 35.48 -39.60
N ILE A 396 -21.84 35.80 -40.89
CA ILE A 396 -21.68 37.17 -41.40
C ILE A 396 -22.76 38.08 -40.81
N GLY A 397 -22.35 39.19 -40.22
CA GLY A 397 -23.24 40.22 -39.67
C GLY A 397 -23.88 39.91 -38.32
N SER A 398 -23.68 38.70 -37.76
CA SER A 398 -24.26 38.33 -36.46
C SER A 398 -23.25 38.23 -35.31
N GLY A 399 -21.97 38.02 -35.63
CA GLY A 399 -20.92 37.77 -34.63
C GLY A 399 -21.00 36.38 -33.99
N GLU A 400 -21.98 35.55 -34.35
CA GLU A 400 -22.10 34.17 -33.89
C GLU A 400 -20.93 33.37 -34.46
N THR A 401 -20.26 32.57 -33.62
CA THR A 401 -19.10 31.77 -34.02
C THR A 401 -19.24 30.33 -33.59
N GLN A 402 -18.70 29.43 -34.39
CA GLN A 402 -18.60 28.02 -34.07
C GLN A 402 -17.27 27.50 -34.60
N TYR A 403 -16.66 26.57 -33.86
CA TYR A 403 -15.44 25.92 -34.29
C TYR A 403 -15.65 24.42 -34.41
N ARG A 404 -14.87 23.77 -35.28
CA ARG A 404 -14.68 22.32 -35.28
C ARG A 404 -13.23 21.98 -35.58
N THR A 405 -12.82 20.82 -35.07
CA THR A 405 -11.50 20.25 -35.32
C THR A 405 -11.61 19.14 -36.37
N ARG A 406 -10.67 19.13 -37.31
CA ARG A 406 -10.55 18.14 -38.39
C ARG A 406 -9.12 17.61 -38.44
N THR A 407 -8.93 16.36 -38.81
CA THR A 407 -7.60 15.85 -39.19
C THR A 407 -7.33 16.26 -40.63
N GLY A 408 -6.13 16.79 -40.91
CA GLY A 408 -5.73 17.14 -42.26
C GLY A 408 -5.69 15.92 -43.18
N THR A 409 -6.12 16.08 -44.44
CA THR A 409 -6.07 15.00 -45.43
C THR A 409 -4.69 14.81 -46.07
N ASN A 410 -3.86 15.87 -46.12
CA ASN A 410 -2.44 15.78 -46.40
C ASN A 410 -1.61 15.82 -45.10
N HIS A 411 -0.28 15.74 -45.24
CA HIS A 411 0.64 15.61 -44.11
C HIS A 411 1.68 16.73 -44.11
N PHE A 412 2.13 17.13 -42.93
CA PHE A 412 3.37 17.89 -42.81
C PHE A 412 4.58 17.06 -43.23
N LYS A 413 5.69 17.72 -43.54
CA LYS A 413 6.95 17.04 -43.80
C LYS A 413 7.37 16.23 -42.58
N ASN A 414 7.51 14.92 -42.76
CA ASN A 414 7.92 14.00 -41.71
C ASN A 414 9.32 14.34 -41.20
N ILE A 415 9.48 14.38 -39.88
CA ILE A 415 10.76 14.67 -39.24
C ILE A 415 11.04 13.75 -38.05
N LYS A 416 12.32 13.41 -37.87
CA LYS A 416 12.82 12.55 -36.80
C LYS A 416 13.56 13.39 -35.75
N ILE A 417 13.59 12.93 -34.49
CA ILE A 417 14.31 13.61 -33.41
C ILE A 417 15.77 13.89 -33.79
N ASN A 418 16.47 12.92 -34.41
CA ASN A 418 17.86 13.11 -34.84
C ASN A 418 18.02 14.24 -35.88
N ASN A 419 17.06 14.41 -36.79
CA ASN A 419 17.06 15.52 -37.75
C ASN A 419 16.96 16.88 -37.05
N ILE A 420 16.13 16.99 -36.00
CA ILE A 420 16.04 18.20 -35.16
C ILE A 420 17.37 18.48 -34.46
N THR A 421 17.98 17.46 -33.86
CA THR A 421 19.31 17.63 -33.22
C THR A 421 20.40 18.03 -34.22
N ASN A 422 20.25 17.66 -35.49
CA ASN A 422 21.18 18.05 -36.56
C ASN A 422 20.90 19.46 -37.09
N LYS A 423 19.65 19.92 -37.06
CA LYS A 423 19.26 21.31 -37.37
C LYS A 423 19.96 22.30 -36.44
N PHE A 424 20.13 21.93 -35.17
CA PHE A 424 20.80 22.75 -34.16
C PHE A 424 22.24 22.29 -33.86
N LYS A 425 22.90 21.57 -34.78
CA LYS A 425 24.24 21.00 -34.55
C LYS A 425 25.32 22.05 -34.27
N ASP A 426 25.17 23.25 -34.84
CA ASP A 426 26.15 24.34 -34.73
C ASP A 426 25.99 25.11 -33.41
N PHE A 427 24.97 24.77 -32.60
CA PHE A 427 24.81 25.33 -31.27
C PHE A 427 25.87 24.75 -30.34
N LYS A 428 26.81 25.59 -29.90
CA LYS A 428 27.87 25.20 -28.98
C LYS A 428 27.33 25.05 -27.56
N LEU A 429 27.41 23.85 -27.01
CA LEU A 429 27.15 23.60 -25.59
C LEU A 429 28.31 24.07 -24.73
N GLU A 430 28.01 24.62 -23.56
CA GLU A 430 29.00 25.06 -22.60
C GLU A 430 28.76 24.41 -21.23
N ILE A 431 29.85 23.96 -20.62
CA ILE A 431 29.84 23.29 -19.33
C ILE A 431 30.36 24.22 -18.23
N LYS A 432 29.78 24.14 -17.03
CA LYS A 432 30.20 24.96 -15.90
C LYS A 432 31.58 24.55 -15.42
N GLU A 433 32.41 25.55 -15.10
CA GLU A 433 33.69 25.37 -14.39
C GLU A 433 34.62 24.33 -15.04
N ASN A 434 34.75 24.35 -16.37
CA ASN A 434 35.72 23.51 -17.08
C ASN A 434 37.19 23.87 -16.76
N ASN A 435 37.44 24.86 -15.91
CA ASN A 435 38.75 25.21 -15.37
C ASN A 435 39.17 24.35 -14.15
N LEU A 436 38.36 23.38 -13.72
CA LEU A 436 38.72 22.38 -12.71
C LEU A 436 39.47 21.19 -13.34
N THR A 437 40.10 20.34 -12.52
CA THR A 437 40.51 19.00 -12.98
C THR A 437 39.26 18.14 -13.19
N VAL A 438 39.30 17.15 -14.08
CA VAL A 438 38.18 16.23 -14.33
C VAL A 438 37.67 15.58 -13.02
N LYS A 439 38.57 15.10 -12.15
CA LYS A 439 38.21 14.47 -10.87
C LYS A 439 37.40 15.40 -9.95
N HIS A 440 37.90 16.60 -9.69
CA HIS A 440 37.19 17.60 -8.90
C HIS A 440 35.85 18.00 -9.52
N TRP A 441 35.80 18.14 -10.84
CA TRP A 441 34.56 18.45 -11.55
C TRP A 441 33.52 17.34 -11.37
N MET A 442 33.92 16.07 -11.51
CA MET A 442 33.06 14.91 -11.31
C MET A 442 32.51 14.84 -9.89
N THR A 443 33.30 15.13 -8.86
CA THR A 443 32.82 15.21 -7.47
C THR A 443 31.73 16.27 -7.28
N LYS A 444 31.84 17.41 -7.98
CA LYS A 444 30.91 18.53 -7.84
C LYS A 444 29.64 18.37 -8.68
N TYR A 445 29.77 17.87 -9.91
CA TYR A 445 28.72 17.89 -10.93
C TYR A 445 28.31 16.52 -11.48
N GLY A 446 29.08 15.45 -11.26
CA GLY A 446 28.88 14.15 -11.91
C GLY A 446 27.48 13.56 -11.70
N ASP A 447 26.93 13.72 -10.49
CA ASP A 447 25.59 13.23 -10.13
C ASP A 447 24.47 14.23 -10.40
N LYS A 448 24.78 15.48 -10.80
CA LYS A 448 23.78 16.54 -11.01
C LYS A 448 22.98 16.37 -12.30
N GLU A 449 21.85 17.07 -12.38
CA GLU A 449 21.02 17.10 -13.58
C GLU A 449 21.65 17.96 -14.69
N LEU A 450 21.19 17.78 -15.93
CA LEU A 450 21.73 18.46 -17.10
C LEU A 450 21.72 20.01 -16.96
N LYS A 451 20.66 20.56 -16.37
CA LYS A 451 20.50 22.01 -16.10
C LYS A 451 21.55 22.57 -15.15
N ASP A 452 22.08 21.73 -14.27
CA ASP A 452 23.08 22.11 -13.28
C ASP A 452 24.51 21.98 -13.83
N ILE A 453 24.69 21.15 -14.87
CA ILE A 453 25.96 20.87 -15.55
C ILE A 453 26.28 21.92 -16.63
N LEU A 454 25.29 22.30 -17.44
CA LEU A 454 25.48 23.22 -18.56
C LEU A 454 25.26 24.68 -18.12
N SER A 455 26.13 25.59 -18.56
CA SER A 455 25.96 27.04 -18.30
C SER A 455 24.85 27.64 -19.17
N ASN A 456 24.72 27.18 -20.42
CA ASN A 456 23.73 27.66 -21.39
C ASN A 456 22.56 26.69 -21.59
N TYR A 457 22.16 25.97 -20.53
CA TYR A 457 21.09 24.96 -20.59
C TYR A 457 19.78 25.51 -21.17
N LEU A 458 19.30 26.66 -20.65
CA LEU A 458 18.00 27.21 -21.05
C LEU A 458 17.99 27.59 -22.53
N GLU A 459 19.05 28.22 -23.02
CA GLU A 459 19.16 28.60 -24.44
C GLU A 459 19.14 27.38 -25.35
N TYR A 460 19.83 26.30 -24.96
CA TYR A 460 19.83 25.06 -25.71
C TYR A 460 18.46 24.37 -25.67
N ALA A 461 17.89 24.22 -24.47
CA ALA A 461 16.59 23.56 -24.27
C ALA A 461 15.46 24.27 -25.03
N ASN A 462 15.47 25.60 -25.08
CA ASN A 462 14.47 26.38 -25.81
C ASN A 462 14.45 26.08 -27.31
N LYS A 463 15.56 25.66 -27.94
CA LYS A 463 15.57 25.25 -29.36
C LYS A 463 14.75 24.00 -29.64
N PHE A 464 14.51 23.19 -28.63
CA PHE A 464 13.79 21.92 -28.71
C PHE A 464 12.37 22.01 -28.15
N TYR A 465 12.04 23.12 -27.48
CA TYR A 465 10.78 23.32 -26.79
C TYR A 465 9.57 23.24 -27.74
N ASP A 466 9.63 23.92 -28.88
CA ASP A 466 8.51 23.94 -29.85
C ASP A 466 8.25 22.57 -30.50
N TYR A 467 9.25 21.67 -30.46
CA TYR A 467 9.15 20.29 -30.91
C TYR A 467 8.71 19.32 -29.79
N ASP A 468 8.39 19.82 -28.59
CA ASP A 468 8.05 19.01 -27.41
C ASP A 468 9.13 17.98 -27.06
N ILE A 469 10.41 18.36 -27.23
CA ILE A 469 11.55 17.51 -26.90
C ILE A 469 12.17 17.96 -25.58
N SER A 470 12.19 17.05 -24.61
CA SER A 470 12.85 17.23 -23.32
C SER A 470 14.28 16.67 -23.34
N LEU A 471 15.17 17.30 -22.57
CA LEU A 471 16.59 16.97 -22.53
C LEU A 471 16.97 16.44 -21.14
N LYS A 472 17.66 15.31 -21.08
CA LYS A 472 18.14 14.69 -19.84
C LYS A 472 19.59 14.25 -19.95
N LYS A 473 20.27 14.24 -18.81
CA LYS A 473 21.57 13.57 -18.68
C LYS A 473 21.33 12.06 -18.71
N GLU A 474 21.88 11.36 -19.69
CA GLU A 474 21.90 9.90 -19.73
C GLU A 474 23.12 9.35 -19.01
N LYS A 475 24.30 9.82 -19.42
CA LYS A 475 25.59 9.29 -19.00
C LYS A 475 26.66 10.36 -19.05
N ILE A 476 27.62 10.29 -18.13
CA ILE A 476 28.86 11.08 -18.18
C ILE A 476 30.03 10.12 -18.03
N VAL A 477 31.04 10.27 -18.90
CA VAL A 477 32.27 9.50 -18.87
C VAL A 477 33.46 10.45 -18.71
N PRO A 478 34.23 10.35 -17.62
CA PRO A 478 35.44 11.13 -17.43
C PRO A 478 36.63 10.51 -18.16
N TYR A 479 37.43 11.34 -18.84
CA TYR A 479 38.72 10.98 -19.43
C TYR A 479 39.79 11.89 -18.82
N GLU A 480 40.28 11.53 -17.63
CA GLU A 480 41.17 12.39 -16.83
C GLU A 480 42.47 12.74 -17.56
N GLN A 481 43.10 11.75 -18.22
CA GLN A 481 44.36 11.94 -18.94
C GLN A 481 44.18 12.81 -20.20
N GLU A 482 43.00 12.75 -20.82
CA GLU A 482 42.65 13.54 -22.01
C GLU A 482 42.09 14.92 -21.65
N LYS A 483 42.00 15.27 -20.35
CA LYS A 483 41.46 16.55 -19.86
C LYS A 483 40.08 16.85 -20.44
N LYS A 484 39.25 15.82 -20.48
CA LYS A 484 37.97 15.81 -21.18
C LYS A 484 36.91 15.05 -20.41
N ILE A 485 35.66 15.45 -20.59
CA ILE A 485 34.52 14.61 -20.27
C ILE A 485 33.65 14.42 -21.52
N VAL A 486 32.98 13.28 -21.59
CA VAL A 486 31.96 13.00 -22.61
C VAL A 486 30.62 12.89 -21.91
N LEU A 487 29.69 13.75 -22.30
CA LEU A 487 28.31 13.80 -21.80
C LEU A 487 27.38 13.26 -22.88
N THR A 488 26.63 12.23 -22.54
CA THR A 488 25.53 11.71 -23.37
C THR A 488 24.24 12.38 -22.92
N ILE A 489 23.63 13.15 -23.83
CA ILE A 489 22.33 13.78 -23.64
C ILE A 489 21.27 12.91 -24.29
N LYS A 490 20.21 12.63 -23.53
CA LYS A 490 18.99 11.98 -23.99
C LYS A 490 17.95 13.02 -24.37
N PHE A 491 17.37 12.86 -25.55
CA PHE A 491 16.28 13.65 -26.10
C PHE A 491 15.03 12.77 -26.09
N GLU A 492 13.98 13.20 -25.38
CA GLU A 492 12.74 12.44 -25.21
C GLU A 492 11.51 13.26 -25.63
N SER A 493 10.62 12.66 -26.43
CA SER A 493 9.33 13.26 -26.81
C SER A 493 8.29 12.20 -27.18
N SER A 494 7.05 12.40 -26.77
CA SER A 494 5.91 11.56 -27.19
C SER A 494 5.39 11.88 -28.59
N LYS A 495 5.82 12.99 -29.19
CA LYS A 495 5.37 13.44 -30.53
C LYS A 495 6.04 12.71 -31.69
N PHE A 496 6.97 11.78 -31.40
CA PHE A 496 7.73 11.06 -32.40
C PHE A 496 7.58 9.54 -32.23
N LYS A 497 7.61 8.81 -33.35
CA LYS A 497 7.58 7.33 -33.37
C LYS A 497 8.78 6.72 -32.66
N THR A 498 9.96 7.31 -32.86
CA THR A 498 11.14 7.04 -32.03
C THR A 498 11.17 8.09 -30.93
N SER A 499 10.62 7.75 -29.77
CA SER A 499 10.42 8.68 -28.66
C SER A 499 11.69 9.07 -27.91
N VAL A 500 12.81 8.37 -28.18
CA VAL A 500 14.10 8.57 -27.50
C VAL A 500 15.25 8.57 -28.51
N PHE A 501 16.13 9.55 -28.39
CA PHE A 501 17.40 9.61 -29.11
C PHE A 501 18.51 10.07 -28.16
N THR A 502 19.73 9.58 -28.33
CA THR A 502 20.89 10.00 -27.51
C THR A 502 22.00 10.53 -28.39
N LYS A 503 22.67 11.59 -27.95
CA LYS A 503 23.83 12.17 -28.63
C LYS A 503 24.95 12.49 -27.63
N GLU A 504 26.18 12.21 -28.02
CA GLU A 504 27.36 12.47 -27.21
C GLU A 504 27.98 13.83 -27.53
N PHE A 505 28.43 14.50 -26.49
CA PHE A 505 29.10 15.80 -26.56
C PHE A 505 30.41 15.72 -25.77
N ALA A 506 31.50 16.07 -26.46
CA ALA A 506 32.83 16.15 -25.87
C ALA A 506 33.07 17.55 -25.32
N PHE A 507 33.46 17.65 -24.04
CA PHE A 507 33.84 18.89 -23.40
C PHE A 507 35.31 18.82 -23.00
N GLU A 508 36.10 19.74 -23.53
CA GLU A 508 37.55 19.83 -23.32
C GLU A 508 37.89 21.10 -22.52
N GLY A 509 39.17 21.23 -22.13
CA GLY A 509 39.69 22.41 -21.44
C GLY A 509 39.89 22.24 -19.93
N PHE A 510 39.74 21.02 -19.41
CA PHE A 510 40.00 20.72 -18.00
C PHE A 510 41.48 20.86 -17.63
N LYS A 511 41.75 21.20 -16.36
CA LYS A 511 43.12 21.27 -15.83
C LYS A 511 43.78 19.89 -15.79
N GLU A 512 45.11 19.89 -15.82
CA GLU A 512 45.89 18.66 -15.65
C GLU A 512 45.54 17.97 -14.33
N PRO A 513 45.45 16.63 -14.31
CA PRO A 513 45.35 15.91 -13.04
C PRO A 513 46.59 16.23 -12.19
N GLU A 514 46.40 16.53 -10.90
CA GLU A 514 47.53 16.67 -9.98
C GLU A 514 48.33 15.37 -9.98
N SER A 515 49.63 15.44 -10.26
CA SER A 515 50.48 14.26 -10.23
C SER A 515 50.64 13.75 -8.80
N ASP A 516 50.55 12.43 -8.64
CA ASP A 516 50.86 11.77 -7.37
C ASP A 516 52.28 12.18 -6.91
N PRO A 517 52.47 12.48 -5.61
CA PRO A 517 53.77 12.89 -5.12
C PRO A 517 54.82 11.81 -5.37
N LYS A 518 55.95 12.17 -5.99
CA LYS A 518 57.04 11.23 -6.29
C LYS A 518 58.02 11.07 -5.12
N THR A 519 57.95 11.97 -4.14
CA THR A 519 58.83 11.97 -2.98
C THR A 519 58.04 12.17 -1.68
N PRO A 520 58.53 11.67 -0.53
CA PRO A 520 57.93 11.93 0.77
C PRO A 520 57.82 13.42 1.11
N LYS A 521 58.79 14.23 0.66
CA LYS A 521 58.80 15.68 0.85
C LYS A 521 57.61 16.32 0.14
N GLU A 522 57.44 15.99 -1.14
CA GLU A 522 56.32 16.49 -1.95
C GLU A 522 54.97 16.03 -1.35
N ALA A 523 54.89 14.78 -0.88
CA ALA A 523 53.70 14.27 -0.21
C ALA A 523 53.39 15.02 1.09
N ALA A 524 54.41 15.36 1.89
CA ALA A 524 54.26 16.11 3.13
C ALA A 524 53.92 17.59 2.89
N GLU A 525 54.51 18.23 1.88
CA GLU A 525 54.20 19.61 1.47
C GLU A 525 52.76 19.76 0.96
N LYS A 526 52.26 18.74 0.25
CA LYS A 526 50.86 18.68 -0.21
C LYS A 526 49.88 18.20 0.89
N GLY A 527 50.36 17.85 2.09
CA GLY A 527 49.51 17.33 3.18
C GLY A 527 48.93 15.93 2.92
N LEU A 528 49.53 15.16 2.01
CA LEU A 528 49.04 13.85 1.57
C LEU A 528 49.83 12.65 2.16
N LEU A 529 50.89 12.90 2.95
CA LEU A 529 51.71 11.83 3.56
C LEU A 529 51.09 11.23 4.82
N ILE A 530 50.55 12.07 5.71
CA ILE A 530 49.72 11.67 6.86
C ILE A 530 48.37 12.34 6.67
N VAL A 531 47.30 11.56 6.52
CA VAL A 531 46.00 12.06 6.08
C VAL A 531 44.91 11.60 7.03
N PRO A 532 44.11 12.52 7.62
CA PRO A 532 42.91 12.16 8.36
C PRO A 532 41.86 11.59 7.40
N GLU A 533 41.30 10.45 7.73
CA GLU A 533 40.28 9.79 6.91
C GLU A 533 38.89 10.20 7.43
N THR A 534 38.49 11.44 7.17
CA THR A 534 37.26 12.03 7.72
C THR A 534 35.97 11.31 7.30
N ASN A 535 36.02 10.56 6.19
CA ASN A 535 34.93 9.72 5.68
C ASN A 535 34.95 8.28 6.22
N ASP A 536 35.97 7.90 6.99
CA ASP A 536 36.04 6.57 7.59
C ASP A 536 34.94 6.41 8.65
N SER A 537 34.29 5.24 8.65
CA SER A 537 33.24 4.90 9.62
C SER A 537 33.68 5.03 11.09
N GLN A 538 34.97 4.89 11.38
CA GLN A 538 35.58 5.02 12.70
C GLN A 538 36.01 6.44 13.05
N TYR A 539 35.88 7.42 12.14
CA TYR A 539 36.41 8.77 12.35
C TYR A 539 35.81 9.47 13.57
N GLN A 540 34.48 9.38 13.75
CA GLN A 540 33.81 9.96 14.91
C GLN A 540 34.22 9.27 16.22
N THR A 541 34.29 7.93 16.23
CA THR A 541 34.76 7.17 17.40
C THR A 541 36.21 7.53 17.74
N SER A 542 37.08 7.66 16.74
CA SER A 542 38.49 8.02 16.90
C SER A 542 38.65 9.44 17.42
N LEU A 543 37.84 10.39 16.93
CA LEU A 543 37.82 11.77 17.42
C LEU A 543 37.44 11.84 18.91
N GLU A 544 36.42 11.09 19.33
CA GLU A 544 36.01 11.02 20.74
C GLU A 544 37.09 10.37 21.61
N THR A 545 37.74 9.30 21.14
CA THR A 545 38.90 8.71 21.83
C THR A 545 40.03 9.73 22.01
N ILE A 546 40.36 10.49 20.96
CA ILE A 546 41.40 11.53 21.01
C ILE A 546 41.02 12.66 21.99
N LYS A 547 39.76 13.14 21.97
CA LYS A 547 39.28 14.17 22.92
C LYS A 547 39.33 13.67 24.37
N ASN A 548 38.93 12.43 24.61
CA ASN A 548 39.00 11.80 25.93
C ASN A 548 40.45 11.65 26.41
N TRP A 549 41.35 11.24 25.51
CA TRP A 549 42.78 11.17 25.78
C TRP A 549 43.35 12.53 26.17
N TRP A 550 43.00 13.60 25.44
CA TRP A 550 43.40 14.97 25.78
C TRP A 550 42.89 15.37 27.17
N ASN A 551 41.62 15.10 27.47
CA ASN A 551 41.02 15.46 28.75
C ASN A 551 41.74 14.83 29.94
N LYS A 552 42.31 13.63 29.78
CA LYS A 552 43.11 12.95 30.79
C LYS A 552 44.54 13.50 30.92
N ASN A 553 45.18 13.86 29.80
CA ASN A 553 46.63 14.10 29.78
C ASN A 553 47.04 15.58 29.67
N LYS A 554 46.20 16.44 29.07
CA LYS A 554 46.39 17.89 28.93
C LYS A 554 47.77 18.33 28.40
N LYS A 555 48.34 17.56 27.46
CA LYS A 555 49.59 17.86 26.75
C LYS A 555 49.61 17.25 25.35
N PRO A 556 50.55 17.63 24.47
CA PRO A 556 50.68 17.01 23.15
C PRO A 556 50.85 15.49 23.23
N GLY A 557 50.22 14.78 22.30
CA GLY A 557 50.27 13.32 22.21
C GLY A 557 51.35 12.85 21.24
N LEU A 558 52.16 11.89 21.66
CA LEU A 558 53.07 11.17 20.76
C LEU A 558 52.27 10.14 19.99
N ILE A 559 52.27 10.23 18.66
CA ILE A 559 51.53 9.30 17.78
C ILE A 559 52.44 8.54 16.83
N TYR A 560 52.09 7.29 16.59
CA TYR A 560 52.76 6.40 15.63
C TYR A 560 51.79 5.28 15.19
N PRO A 561 51.96 4.74 13.98
CA PRO A 561 51.16 3.63 13.50
C PRO A 561 51.48 2.35 14.29
N SER A 562 50.43 1.61 14.67
CA SER A 562 50.49 0.33 15.35
C SER A 562 50.20 -0.82 14.37
N ASN A 563 50.55 -2.05 14.76
CA ASN A 563 50.20 -3.24 14.00
C ASN A 563 48.67 -3.39 13.97
N GLY A 564 48.09 -3.58 12.78
CA GLY A 564 46.64 -3.76 12.60
C GLY A 564 45.89 -2.57 11.99
N GLY A 565 46.57 -1.50 11.56
CA GLY A 565 45.96 -0.36 10.87
C GLY A 565 45.48 0.77 11.78
N GLU A 566 45.61 0.61 13.10
CA GLU A 566 45.33 1.65 14.08
C GLU A 566 46.56 2.52 14.39
N TRP A 567 46.32 3.71 14.89
CA TRP A 567 47.33 4.59 15.46
C TRP A 567 47.25 4.55 16.97
N SER A 568 48.39 4.81 17.59
CA SER A 568 48.49 4.86 19.05
C SER A 568 48.85 6.27 19.47
N ILE A 569 48.29 6.72 20.59
CA ILE A 569 48.55 8.02 21.20
C ILE A 569 49.00 7.84 22.64
N ARG A 570 50.11 8.48 23.01
CA ARG A 570 50.66 8.38 24.37
C ARG A 570 51.30 9.67 24.88
N PRO A 571 51.25 9.92 26.20
CA PRO A 571 51.78 11.14 26.81
C PRO A 571 53.31 11.14 26.95
N ASN A 572 53.95 9.96 26.99
CA ASN A 572 55.39 9.72 26.90
C ASN A 572 55.65 8.25 26.51
N VAL A 573 56.91 7.86 26.33
CA VAL A 573 57.27 6.51 25.86
C VAL A 573 57.04 5.39 26.88
N GLN A 574 56.98 5.71 28.17
CA GLN A 574 56.81 4.75 29.27
C GLN A 574 55.33 4.44 29.56
N THR A 575 54.40 5.26 29.07
CA THR A 575 52.96 5.06 29.28
C THR A 575 52.33 4.13 28.24
N THR A 576 51.36 3.31 28.69
CA THR A 576 50.49 2.52 27.82
C THR A 576 49.72 3.44 26.87
N PRO A 577 49.68 3.14 25.57
CA PRO A 577 48.98 3.95 24.59
C PRO A 577 47.46 3.71 24.63
N ASP A 578 46.70 4.74 24.24
CA ASP A 578 45.33 4.57 23.74
C ASP A 578 45.39 4.44 22.20
N TYR A 579 44.40 3.76 21.60
CA TYR A 579 44.37 3.47 20.17
C TYR A 579 43.22 4.19 19.46
N PHE A 580 43.47 4.69 18.27
CA PHE A 580 42.49 5.38 17.43
C PHE A 580 42.69 5.04 15.95
N GLY A 581 41.62 5.05 15.16
CA GLY A 581 41.63 4.79 13.72
C GLY A 581 41.55 6.08 12.90
N ALA A 582 41.08 5.95 11.65
CA ALA A 582 40.77 7.07 10.74
C ALA A 582 41.92 8.08 10.53
N LEU A 583 43.15 7.57 10.53
CA LEU A 583 44.36 8.29 10.18
C LEU A 583 45.19 7.36 9.30
N LYS A 584 45.67 7.84 8.16
CA LYS A 584 46.44 7.04 7.21
C LYS A 584 47.85 7.61 7.03
N PHE A 585 48.81 6.71 6.91
CA PHE A 585 50.11 7.00 6.31
C PHE A 585 50.10 6.51 4.87
N ASN A 586 50.30 7.40 3.89
CA ASN A 586 50.21 7.06 2.48
C ASN A 586 51.60 6.92 1.85
N ASP A 587 51.88 5.74 1.28
CA ASP A 587 53.15 5.45 0.60
C ASP A 587 53.06 5.60 -0.93
N PHE A 588 51.86 5.84 -1.47
CA PHE A 588 51.57 5.93 -2.91
C PHE A 588 52.12 4.73 -3.70
N GLY A 589 52.18 3.53 -3.08
CA GLY A 589 52.73 2.32 -3.70
C GLY A 589 54.25 2.30 -3.85
N ASN A 590 54.96 3.27 -3.27
CA ASN A 590 56.43 3.34 -3.30
C ASN A 590 57.10 2.56 -2.15
N GLY A 591 56.34 1.89 -1.28
CA GLY A 591 56.88 1.08 -0.18
C GLY A 591 57.48 1.90 0.97
N TRP A 592 57.11 3.18 1.08
CA TRP A 592 57.54 4.06 2.16
C TRP A 592 57.03 3.58 3.52
N LYS A 593 57.91 3.62 4.53
CA LYS A 593 57.54 3.27 5.91
C LYS A 593 57.64 4.49 6.82
N PHE A 594 56.66 4.63 7.70
CA PHE A 594 56.67 5.68 8.74
C PHE A 594 57.96 5.65 9.57
N SER A 595 58.43 4.44 9.91
CA SER A 595 59.68 4.21 10.65
C SER A 595 60.92 4.70 9.91
N ASP A 596 60.86 4.87 8.61
CA ASP A 596 62.03 5.23 7.80
C ASP A 596 62.01 6.74 7.57
N LEU A 597 60.83 7.31 7.32
CA LEU A 597 60.66 8.69 6.90
C LEU A 597 60.53 9.70 8.03
N ILE A 598 59.97 9.32 9.18
CA ILE A 598 59.78 10.26 10.30
C ILE A 598 61.08 10.42 11.08
N ARG A 599 61.44 11.67 11.38
CA ARG A 599 62.65 12.01 12.13
C ARG A 599 62.56 11.50 13.57
N LEU A 600 63.69 11.06 14.10
CA LEU A 600 63.80 10.64 15.50
C LEU A 600 63.46 11.82 16.42
N ASP A 601 62.55 11.58 17.36
CA ASP A 601 62.34 12.47 18.50
C ASP A 601 63.46 12.22 19.51
N THR A 602 64.33 13.20 19.67
CA THR A 602 65.53 13.11 20.51
C THR A 602 65.22 13.02 22.00
N GLU A 603 64.08 13.55 22.45
CA GLU A 603 63.67 13.49 23.85
C GLU A 603 63.13 12.10 24.20
N ASN A 604 62.47 11.45 23.23
CA ASN A 604 61.76 10.19 23.43
C ASN A 604 62.49 8.96 22.85
N ASN A 605 63.63 9.17 22.19
CA ASN A 605 64.47 8.16 21.54
C ASN A 605 63.70 7.18 20.62
N LYS A 606 62.65 7.68 19.96
CA LYS A 606 61.77 6.93 19.04
C LYS A 606 61.19 7.88 17.98
N LYS A 607 60.67 7.34 16.88
CA LYS A 607 60.11 8.13 15.77
C LYS A 607 58.61 8.37 15.98
N TYR A 608 58.23 9.62 16.25
CA TYR A 608 56.84 10.02 16.49
C TYR A 608 56.44 11.23 15.65
N ALA A 609 55.18 11.24 15.24
CA ALA A 609 54.49 12.49 14.98
C ALA A 609 53.84 12.98 16.28
N HIS A 610 53.50 14.26 16.35
CA HIS A 610 53.00 14.92 17.55
C HIS A 610 51.61 15.47 17.28
N MET A 611 50.64 15.10 18.10
CA MET A 611 49.29 15.63 18.05
C MET A 611 49.15 16.77 19.06
N TYR A 612 48.77 17.94 18.57
CA TYR A 612 48.58 19.17 19.32
C TYR A 612 47.10 19.53 19.37
N PHE A 613 46.72 20.20 20.45
CA PHE A 613 45.35 20.55 20.78
C PHE A 613 45.28 22.04 21.07
N GLU A 614 44.48 22.76 20.29
CA GLU A 614 44.11 24.14 20.55
C GLU A 614 42.77 24.13 21.28
N THR A 615 42.64 24.93 22.35
CA THR A 615 41.42 25.03 23.14
C THR A 615 40.85 26.44 23.12
N SER A 616 39.52 26.56 23.14
CA SER A 616 38.81 27.82 23.33
C SER A 616 38.94 28.35 24.77
N SER A 617 38.44 29.56 25.02
CA SER A 617 38.40 30.19 26.35
C SER A 617 37.70 29.35 27.42
N ASN A 618 36.84 28.41 27.01
CA ASN A 618 36.09 27.52 27.91
C ASN A 618 36.77 26.15 28.09
N ASN A 619 38.04 26.02 27.70
CA ASN A 619 38.85 24.80 27.79
C ASN A 619 38.35 23.62 26.95
N GLU A 620 37.50 23.90 25.95
CA GLU A 620 37.06 22.93 24.94
C GLU A 620 38.03 22.90 23.77
N ILE A 621 38.31 21.72 23.20
CA ILE A 621 39.16 21.61 22.00
C ILE A 621 38.47 22.31 20.82
N SER A 622 39.17 23.27 20.20
CA SER A 622 38.75 23.98 19.00
C SER A 622 39.45 23.49 17.74
N LYS A 623 40.67 22.94 17.85
CA LYS A 623 41.43 22.37 16.72
C LYS A 623 42.41 21.30 17.18
N ILE A 624 42.56 20.25 16.37
CA ILE A 624 43.52 19.16 16.56
C ILE A 624 44.43 19.12 15.34
N THR A 625 45.73 19.14 15.60
CA THR A 625 46.75 19.31 14.58
C THR A 625 47.85 18.27 14.78
N ILE A 626 48.24 17.57 13.73
CA ILE A 626 49.37 16.64 13.74
C ILE A 626 50.59 17.34 13.14
N LYS A 627 51.73 17.26 13.82
CA LYS A 627 53.00 17.82 13.35
C LYS A 627 54.08 16.74 13.31
N PHE A 628 54.90 16.75 12.27
CA PHE A 628 56.00 15.81 12.11
C PHE A 628 57.16 16.42 11.33
N LYS A 629 58.33 15.77 11.42
CA LYS A 629 59.53 16.13 10.67
C LYS A 629 60.00 14.92 9.87
N LEU A 630 60.57 15.15 8.69
CA LEU A 630 61.17 14.10 7.87
C LEU A 630 62.67 13.95 8.17
N VAL A 631 63.23 12.74 8.02
CA VAL A 631 64.66 12.44 8.26
C VAL A 631 65.57 13.30 7.36
N ASP A 632 65.26 13.39 6.07
CA ASP A 632 66.16 13.97 5.06
C ASP A 632 65.94 15.47 4.79
N ASN A 633 65.06 16.15 5.53
CA ASN A 633 64.61 17.51 5.17
C ASN A 633 64.77 18.57 6.28
N GLY A 634 65.82 18.45 7.09
CA GLY A 634 66.23 19.47 8.07
C GLY A 634 65.25 19.65 9.24
N ASN A 635 65.02 20.90 9.67
CA ASN A 635 64.17 21.25 10.82
C ASN A 635 62.71 21.59 10.44
N THR A 636 62.34 21.46 9.16
CA THR A 636 60.99 21.78 8.65
C THR A 636 59.93 20.95 9.37
N ILE A 637 58.93 21.62 9.93
CA ILE A 637 57.78 21.00 10.59
C ILE A 637 56.62 20.99 9.59
N TYR A 638 56.14 19.80 9.27
CA TYR A 638 54.92 19.61 8.48
C TYR A 638 53.72 19.59 9.41
N GLU A 639 52.63 20.22 8.99
CA GLU A 639 51.41 20.36 9.77
C GLU A 639 50.22 19.79 8.99
N VAL A 640 49.41 18.97 9.66
CA VAL A 640 48.18 18.38 9.12
C VAL A 640 47.06 18.66 10.12
N VAL A 641 45.98 19.29 9.64
CA VAL A 641 44.80 19.52 10.48
C VAL A 641 44.00 18.21 10.54
N TYR A 642 43.92 17.62 11.73
CA TYR A 642 43.12 16.41 11.94
C TYR A 642 41.64 16.75 12.10
N TRP A 643 41.32 17.77 12.87
CA TRP A 643 39.95 18.21 13.11
C TRP A 643 39.89 19.68 13.51
N THR A 644 38.84 20.38 13.12
CA THR A 644 38.53 21.75 13.57
C THR A 644 37.06 21.80 13.96
N LYS A 645 36.75 22.45 15.08
CA LYS A 645 35.38 22.73 15.50
C LYS A 645 34.73 23.62 14.44
N GLN A 646 33.66 23.12 13.81
CA GLN A 646 32.86 23.87 12.83
C GLN A 646 32.03 24.95 13.51
#